data_AF-A0A970XQT9-F1
#
_entry.id   AF-A0A970XQT9-F1
#
_cell.length_a   1.000
_cell.length_b   1.000
_cell.length_c   1.000
_cell.angle_alpha   90.00
_cell.angle_beta   90.00
_cell.angle_gamma   90.00
#
_symmetry.space_group_name_H-M   'P 1'
#
loop_
_entity.id
_entity.type
_entity.pdbx_description
1 polymer ?
#
loop_
_entity_poly.entity_id
_entity_poly.type
_entity_poly.pdbx_seq_one_letter_code
_entity_poly.pdbx_strand_id
1 'polypeptide(L)'
;MLDKINNYHQEKSKFPIKNIILAGLILLGILLFITPVTIAADNPSDNGKVYMIVVDKMSIYDITADHTPTMYRLTREGAVGLISNRTLRGRNTMDTSLSIGAGNIGRVFNNGVMGFNQDEIVPDRGQVAGSLYHNLTGINPGNSAVLLVNLPEISAGIMKEHVTTLPGAMGEVLGNNSLAVCVLGNGDTDSEYSRASVIIGMDAEGKIPLGDVGPNTIINTDASYLSRETNYDYLIEQVDLNYQAADVMIVELSDLARLEVADTAFDHIMNKEKITRLAYIDGFINNIYEIINPQADLLMIVSPSPSKLDTAAKNTFTPLLLYGKGVDNGYLTSGSTRRDYVVANTDIATSVLAFYGLKDDTGTMIGRPIVSQAEVNTELLHQAQELSDSTSTVNRLRVPLVKGYVVFQIIIILLALAAIFWLAEWRRTLEPAMVSLVTVPLVYLCLGYFRLSADWQYIILAIILVIALTWLIMRIAGGNAVRAFFIMAVITVLAINIDLFTGSHLIQSSVLGYDPMAGARYYGVGNEFMGILLGSSIAAAAIAYQRYSNRVLLIVISILFILQCYLIASPSLGANSDGMLTAPIAFLVTLFLLGDFKLRWKTVAAIIGITLLATMGFTYYDMIRAPELQTHLGRAANQIAAGGLNEGLTIIARKLAMNLKLIRYTIWSWVFIVILLVMSLLVYRPVGAMMRLRQEKPYIVKGFGGIIAGALVGLVINDSGIVAASTISIYLVVILILLMLKQQRKWFTED
;
A
#
# COMPACT_ATOMS: atom_id res chain seq x y z
N MET A 1 -30.19 1.21 72.51
CA MET A 1 -28.79 1.32 72.05
C MET A 1 -28.37 0.08 71.23
N LEU A 2 -29.27 -0.46 70.40
CA LEU A 2 -29.02 -1.55 69.44
C LEU A 2 -29.60 -1.26 68.03
N ASP A 3 -30.23 -0.10 67.81
CA ASP A 3 -30.78 0.29 66.49
C ASP A 3 -29.88 1.22 65.67
N LYS A 4 -28.66 1.54 66.14
CA LYS A 4 -27.72 2.42 65.43
C LYS A 4 -26.58 1.70 64.68
N ILE A 5 -26.62 0.37 64.60
CA ILE A 5 -25.58 -0.42 63.88
C ILE A 5 -26.13 -1.07 62.59
N ASN A 6 -27.44 -1.12 62.36
CA ASN A 6 -28.01 -1.78 61.17
C ASN A 6 -28.23 -0.89 59.92
N ASN A 7 -28.01 0.43 59.98
CA ASN A 7 -28.30 1.34 58.87
C ASN A 7 -27.08 1.93 58.14
N TYR A 8 -25.91 1.29 58.20
CA TYR A 8 -24.73 1.73 57.44
C TYR A 8 -24.41 0.88 56.20
N HIS A 9 -25.27 -0.09 55.83
CA HIS A 9 -25.04 -1.00 54.71
C HIS A 9 -26.06 -0.98 53.56
N GLN A 10 -27.02 -0.06 53.55
CA GLN A 10 -27.98 0.06 52.44
C GLN A 10 -28.14 1.50 51.98
N GLU A 11 -27.15 2.02 51.25
CA GLU A 11 -27.38 3.02 50.18
C GLU A 11 -26.07 3.24 49.41
N LYS A 12 -25.67 2.24 48.62
CA LYS A 12 -24.75 2.46 47.50
C LYS A 12 -25.56 2.40 46.22
N SER A 13 -25.67 3.58 45.62
CA SER A 13 -26.41 3.90 44.41
C SER A 13 -26.29 2.82 43.33
N LYS A 14 -27.46 2.29 42.94
CA LYS A 14 -27.65 1.61 41.66
C LYS A 14 -27.61 2.66 40.55
N PHE A 15 -26.42 3.09 40.14
CA PHE A 15 -26.26 3.76 38.84
C PHE A 15 -26.16 2.70 37.74
N PRO A 16 -27.04 2.70 36.71
CA PRO A 16 -27.06 1.67 35.69
C PRO A 16 -25.98 1.96 34.64
N ILE A 17 -24.72 1.73 35.01
CA ILE A 17 -23.52 1.86 34.13
C ILE A 17 -23.65 0.99 32.87
N LYS A 18 -24.45 -0.09 32.94
CA LYS A 18 -24.72 -1.00 31.82
C LYS A 18 -25.48 -0.34 30.67
N ASN A 19 -26.31 0.67 30.96
CA ASN A 19 -27.11 1.37 29.95
C ASN A 19 -26.38 2.60 29.39
N ILE A 20 -25.45 3.20 30.14
CA ILE A 20 -24.66 4.36 29.69
C ILE A 20 -23.55 3.94 28.73
N ILE A 21 -22.90 2.79 28.96
CA ILE A 21 -21.90 2.23 28.02
C ILE A 21 -22.57 1.76 26.72
N LEU A 22 -23.78 1.19 26.82
CA LEU A 22 -24.56 0.76 25.67
C LEU A 22 -25.16 1.95 24.88
N ALA A 23 -25.65 2.98 25.57
CA ALA A 23 -26.13 4.21 24.95
C ALA A 23 -24.99 5.04 24.34
N GLY A 24 -23.81 5.08 24.97
CA GLY A 24 -22.63 5.75 24.42
C GLY A 24 -22.08 5.10 23.15
N LEU A 25 -22.19 3.76 23.02
CA LEU A 25 -21.82 3.03 21.80
C LEU A 25 -22.83 3.22 20.66
N ILE A 26 -24.11 3.42 20.98
CA ILE A 26 -25.18 3.64 19.98
C ILE A 26 -25.21 5.11 19.52
N LEU A 27 -24.97 6.08 20.40
CA LEU A 27 -24.98 7.51 20.06
C LEU A 27 -23.77 7.92 19.20
N LEU A 28 -22.61 7.27 19.39
CA LEU A 28 -21.39 7.53 18.61
C LEU A 28 -21.46 6.90 17.20
N GLY A 29 -22.23 5.83 17.02
CA GLY A 29 -22.44 5.18 15.71
C GLY A 29 -23.38 5.96 14.78
N ILE A 30 -24.23 6.83 15.32
CA ILE A 30 -25.23 7.60 14.55
C ILE A 30 -24.67 8.96 14.09
N LEU A 31 -23.62 9.48 14.74
CA LEU A 31 -23.02 10.79 14.41
C LEU A 31 -21.92 10.75 13.33
N LEU A 32 -21.60 9.58 12.77
CA LEU A 32 -20.52 9.39 11.77
C LEU A 32 -21.00 9.31 10.31
N PHE A 33 -22.28 9.57 10.02
CA PHE A 33 -22.85 9.35 8.69
C PHE A 33 -23.65 10.54 8.14
N ILE A 34 -23.12 11.76 8.15
CA ILE A 34 -23.68 12.84 7.30
C ILE A 34 -22.56 13.77 6.82
N THR A 35 -22.11 13.57 5.58
CA THR A 35 -21.71 14.68 4.71
C THR A 35 -22.21 14.40 3.29
N PRO A 36 -23.14 15.21 2.75
CA PRO A 36 -23.38 15.24 1.32
C PRO A 36 -22.31 16.13 0.68
N VAL A 37 -21.55 15.57 -0.26
CA VAL A 37 -20.75 16.37 -1.20
C VAL A 37 -21.64 16.57 -2.43
N THR A 38 -22.06 17.81 -2.64
CA THR A 38 -22.67 18.24 -3.91
C THR A 38 -21.56 18.61 -4.88
N ILE A 39 -21.47 17.90 -6.00
CA ILE A 39 -20.67 18.31 -7.15
C ILE A 39 -21.65 18.88 -8.18
N ALA A 40 -21.47 20.17 -8.49
CA ALA A 40 -22.14 20.80 -9.62
C ALA A 40 -21.46 20.32 -10.91
N ALA A 41 -22.27 19.86 -11.87
CA ALA A 41 -21.81 19.61 -13.23
C ALA A 41 -22.09 20.86 -14.06
N ASP A 42 -21.04 21.43 -14.65
CA ASP A 42 -21.18 22.45 -15.69
C ASP A 42 -21.20 21.77 -17.06
N ASN A 43 -22.08 22.26 -17.95
CA ASN A 43 -22.32 21.69 -19.28
C ASN A 43 -21.13 21.93 -20.25
N PRO A 44 -20.88 21.01 -21.21
CA PRO A 44 -19.75 21.09 -22.13
C PRO A 44 -20.10 21.95 -23.35
N SER A 45 -19.40 23.06 -23.51
CA SER A 45 -19.36 23.78 -24.79
C SER A 45 -17.96 24.38 -25.00
N ASP A 46 -16.97 23.48 -25.09
CA ASP A 46 -15.81 23.46 -26.01
C ASP A 46 -14.88 22.35 -25.47
N ASN A 47 -14.97 21.15 -26.05
CA ASN A 47 -14.23 19.99 -25.54
C ASN A 47 -12.80 20.08 -26.07
N GLY A 48 -11.88 20.61 -25.26
CA GLY A 48 -10.45 20.56 -25.56
C GLY A 48 -9.93 19.12 -25.66
N LYS A 49 -8.64 18.99 -25.96
CA LYS A 49 -8.00 17.71 -26.29
C LYS A 49 -7.07 17.24 -25.18
N VAL A 50 -6.88 15.93 -25.10
CA VAL A 50 -5.88 15.32 -24.21
C VAL A 50 -4.70 14.80 -25.04
N TYR A 51 -3.50 15.28 -24.75
CA TYR A 51 -2.25 14.78 -25.30
C TYR A 51 -1.52 13.98 -24.22
N MET A 52 -1.42 12.67 -24.39
CA MET A 52 -0.70 11.76 -23.51
C MET A 52 0.60 11.32 -24.18
N ILE A 53 1.72 11.89 -23.76
CA ILE A 53 3.05 11.52 -24.24
C ILE A 53 3.61 10.44 -23.33
N VAL A 54 3.72 9.22 -23.86
CA VAL A 54 4.20 8.03 -23.15
C VAL A 54 5.70 7.90 -23.37
N VAL A 55 6.49 8.16 -22.33
CA VAL A 55 7.95 8.06 -22.36
C VAL A 55 8.39 6.94 -21.42
N ASP A 56 8.44 5.71 -21.93
CA ASP A 56 8.83 4.57 -21.10
C ASP A 56 10.28 4.67 -20.61
N LYS A 57 10.56 4.14 -19.42
CA LYS A 57 11.89 4.13 -18.77
C LYS A 57 12.41 5.49 -18.33
N MET A 58 11.64 6.57 -18.53
CA MET A 58 12.03 7.90 -18.04
C MET A 58 12.06 7.94 -16.51
N SER A 59 13.12 8.52 -15.96
CA SER A 59 13.29 8.77 -14.54
C SER A 59 12.96 10.21 -14.16
N ILE A 60 12.56 10.47 -12.92
CA ILE A 60 12.37 11.85 -12.41
C ILE A 60 13.70 12.64 -12.42
N TYR A 61 14.85 11.98 -12.42
CA TYR A 61 16.17 12.61 -12.49
C TYR A 61 16.62 12.92 -13.93
N ASP A 62 15.87 12.46 -14.95
CA ASP A 62 16.14 12.80 -16.35
C ASP A 62 15.60 14.19 -16.73
N ILE A 63 14.79 14.80 -15.86
CA ILE A 63 14.23 16.13 -16.03
C ILE A 63 15.24 17.15 -15.47
N THR A 64 15.91 17.90 -16.36
CA THR A 64 16.94 18.88 -16.01
C THR A 64 16.88 20.09 -16.95
N ALA A 65 17.31 21.25 -16.46
CA ALA A 65 17.35 22.47 -17.28
C ALA A 65 18.31 22.37 -18.49
N ASP A 66 19.34 21.52 -18.39
CA ASP A 66 20.41 21.43 -19.40
C ASP A 66 20.10 20.44 -20.53
N HIS A 67 19.37 19.36 -20.24
CA HIS A 67 19.12 18.27 -21.20
C HIS A 67 17.67 18.16 -21.64
N THR A 68 16.74 18.59 -20.79
CA THR A 68 15.29 18.48 -21.03
C THR A 68 14.59 19.78 -20.60
N PRO A 69 14.96 20.92 -21.22
CA PRO A 69 14.51 22.26 -20.80
C PRO A 69 12.99 22.43 -20.85
N THR A 70 12.30 21.76 -21.77
CA THR A 70 10.85 21.85 -21.90
C THR A 70 10.16 21.10 -20.77
N MET A 71 10.55 19.86 -20.51
CA MET A 71 10.04 19.11 -19.35
C MET A 71 10.36 19.83 -18.04
N TYR A 72 11.57 20.39 -17.90
CA TYR A 72 11.95 21.19 -16.75
C TYR A 72 11.04 22.42 -16.59
N ARG A 73 10.71 23.12 -17.69
CA ARG A 73 9.75 24.23 -17.68
C ARG A 73 8.35 23.78 -17.28
N LEU A 74 7.87 22.63 -17.76
CA LEU A 74 6.57 22.07 -17.38
C LEU A 74 6.46 21.79 -15.87
N THR A 75 7.56 21.42 -15.20
CA THR A 75 7.56 21.28 -13.73
C THR A 75 7.29 22.60 -12.97
N ARG A 76 7.43 23.74 -13.64
CA ARG A 76 7.30 25.09 -13.06
C ARG A 76 6.06 25.83 -13.53
N GLU A 77 5.45 25.40 -14.63
CA GLU A 77 4.24 26.00 -15.19
C GLU A 77 3.01 25.12 -15.00
N GLY A 78 3.20 23.81 -14.88
CA GLY A 78 2.17 22.82 -14.61
C GLY A 78 2.37 22.14 -13.26
N ALA A 79 2.07 20.84 -13.20
CA ALA A 79 2.18 20.08 -11.97
C ALA A 79 3.04 18.83 -12.11
N VAL A 80 3.75 18.48 -11.03
CA VAL A 80 4.66 17.32 -10.97
C VAL A 80 4.16 16.27 -9.98
N GLY A 81 4.34 15.00 -10.35
CA GLY A 81 4.06 13.87 -9.49
C GLY A 81 4.88 12.63 -9.86
N LEU A 82 4.66 11.59 -9.06
CA LEU A 82 5.30 10.29 -9.13
C LEU A 82 4.21 9.21 -9.21
N ILE A 83 4.29 8.39 -10.24
CA ILE A 83 3.36 7.30 -10.49
C ILE A 83 3.83 6.07 -9.72
N SER A 84 2.94 5.53 -8.89
CA SER A 84 3.05 4.19 -8.33
C SER A 84 2.53 3.16 -9.33
N ASN A 85 3.45 2.44 -9.98
CA ASN A 85 3.15 1.49 -11.05
C ASN A 85 2.72 0.11 -10.50
N ARG A 86 1.52 0.04 -9.91
CA ARG A 86 0.98 -1.21 -9.37
C ARG A 86 0.30 -2.04 -10.45
N THR A 87 0.58 -3.34 -10.46
CA THR A 87 0.02 -4.35 -11.38
C THR A 87 -0.22 -5.68 -10.64
N LEU A 88 -0.73 -6.71 -11.33
CA LEU A 88 -0.90 -8.05 -10.74
C LEU A 88 0.42 -8.86 -10.67
N ARG A 89 1.19 -8.83 -11.78
CA ARG A 89 2.49 -9.49 -12.04
C ARG A 89 3.67 -8.77 -11.39
N GLY A 90 4.10 -7.72 -12.09
CA GLY A 90 5.29 -6.93 -11.82
C GLY A 90 5.28 -5.61 -12.59
N ARG A 91 6.26 -4.76 -12.29
CA ARG A 91 6.34 -3.38 -12.78
C ARG A 91 7.03 -3.32 -14.15
N ASN A 92 6.38 -3.88 -15.18
CA ASN A 92 6.86 -3.85 -16.56
C ASN A 92 5.93 -2.97 -17.42
N THR A 93 6.46 -2.51 -18.54
CA THR A 93 5.80 -1.59 -19.48
C THR A 93 4.40 -2.06 -19.87
N MET A 94 4.24 -3.33 -20.24
CA MET A 94 2.97 -3.88 -20.73
C MET A 94 1.91 -4.01 -19.63
N ASP A 95 2.27 -4.56 -18.46
CA ASP A 95 1.36 -4.70 -17.32
C ASP A 95 0.89 -3.34 -16.81
N THR A 96 1.81 -2.35 -16.75
CA THR A 96 1.45 -0.99 -16.34
C THR A 96 0.54 -0.34 -17.39
N SER A 97 0.88 -0.44 -18.68
CA SER A 97 0.07 0.16 -19.76
C SER A 97 -1.36 -0.37 -19.77
N LEU A 98 -1.54 -1.69 -19.57
CA LEU A 98 -2.87 -2.28 -19.40
C LEU A 98 -3.58 -1.68 -18.20
N SER A 99 -2.88 -1.55 -17.07
CA SER A 99 -3.47 -1.03 -15.85
C SER A 99 -3.84 0.47 -15.94
N ILE A 100 -3.10 1.24 -16.75
CA ILE A 100 -3.38 2.64 -17.08
C ILE A 100 -4.69 2.70 -17.87
N GLY A 101 -4.78 2.04 -19.04
CA GLY A 101 -5.95 2.09 -19.91
C GLY A 101 -7.22 1.46 -19.32
N ALA A 102 -7.05 0.45 -18.44
CA ALA A 102 -8.18 -0.19 -17.75
C ALA A 102 -8.66 0.60 -16.51
N GLY A 103 -7.89 1.58 -16.03
CA GLY A 103 -8.17 2.24 -14.74
C GLY A 103 -8.20 1.27 -13.54
N ASN A 104 -7.63 0.08 -13.69
CA ASN A 104 -7.65 -1.00 -12.71
C ASN A 104 -6.41 -1.89 -12.84
N ILE A 105 -6.07 -2.63 -11.78
CA ILE A 105 -4.88 -3.50 -11.77
C ILE A 105 -5.04 -4.66 -12.75
N GLY A 106 -4.09 -4.82 -13.66
CA GLY A 106 -4.09 -5.95 -14.57
C GLY A 106 -2.68 -6.45 -14.88
N ARG A 107 -2.61 -7.35 -15.85
CA ARG A 107 -1.36 -7.88 -16.41
C ARG A 107 -1.60 -8.46 -17.80
N VAL A 108 -0.54 -8.51 -18.59
CA VAL A 108 -0.49 -9.25 -19.85
C VAL A 108 0.00 -10.68 -19.62
N PHE A 109 -0.10 -11.49 -20.67
CA PHE A 109 0.21 -12.92 -20.64
C PHE A 109 1.33 -13.25 -21.64
N ASN A 110 1.30 -14.45 -22.23
CA ASN A 110 2.46 -15.08 -22.85
C ASN A 110 2.95 -14.31 -24.08
N ASN A 111 2.05 -13.78 -24.90
CA ASN A 111 2.41 -13.09 -26.14
C ASN A 111 2.53 -11.56 -26.01
N GLY A 112 2.54 -11.02 -24.78
CA GLY A 112 2.64 -9.57 -24.56
C GLY A 112 1.45 -8.79 -25.14
N VAL A 113 1.74 -7.63 -25.76
CA VAL A 113 0.75 -6.77 -26.43
C VAL A 113 0.94 -6.87 -27.94
N MET A 114 0.02 -7.55 -28.64
CA MET A 114 0.06 -7.72 -30.09
C MET A 114 -0.82 -6.69 -30.80
N GLY A 115 -0.42 -5.41 -30.72
CA GLY A 115 -1.09 -4.30 -31.39
C GLY A 115 -0.56 -4.07 -32.80
N PHE A 116 -1.41 -4.01 -33.82
CA PHE A 116 -0.99 -3.84 -35.21
C PHE A 116 -1.92 -2.90 -35.97
N ASN A 117 -1.38 -2.17 -36.97
CA ASN A 117 -2.26 -1.44 -37.89
C ASN A 117 -3.15 -2.45 -38.62
N GLN A 118 -4.40 -2.10 -38.92
CA GLN A 118 -5.38 -3.04 -39.49
C GLN A 118 -4.87 -3.74 -40.76
N ASP A 119 -4.12 -3.03 -41.60
CA ASP A 119 -3.60 -3.54 -42.88
C ASP A 119 -2.17 -4.13 -42.78
N GLU A 120 -1.57 -4.13 -41.59
CA GLU A 120 -0.23 -4.66 -41.37
C GLU A 120 -0.20 -6.19 -41.38
N ILE A 121 0.87 -6.78 -41.90
CA ILE A 121 1.09 -8.23 -41.84
C ILE A 121 1.67 -8.59 -40.49
N VAL A 122 0.99 -9.44 -39.73
CA VAL A 122 1.48 -9.96 -38.45
C VAL A 122 2.65 -10.92 -38.73
N PRO A 123 3.89 -10.60 -38.31
CA PRO A 123 5.11 -11.26 -38.77
C PRO A 123 5.14 -12.77 -38.55
N ASP A 124 4.82 -13.25 -37.35
CA ASP A 124 4.87 -14.67 -36.98
C ASP A 124 3.70 -15.49 -37.56
N ARG A 125 2.74 -14.83 -38.21
CA ARG A 125 1.50 -15.45 -38.70
C ARG A 125 1.35 -15.33 -40.21
N GLY A 126 1.99 -14.35 -40.84
CA GLY A 126 1.87 -14.07 -42.28
C GLY A 126 0.46 -13.65 -42.71
N GLN A 127 -0.37 -13.17 -41.79
CA GLN A 127 -1.76 -12.75 -42.04
C GLN A 127 -1.90 -11.25 -41.79
N VAL A 128 -2.79 -10.61 -42.56
CA VAL A 128 -3.19 -9.22 -42.31
C VAL A 128 -3.88 -9.13 -40.94
N ALA A 129 -3.49 -8.15 -40.14
CA ALA A 129 -3.93 -7.99 -38.75
C ALA A 129 -5.45 -7.93 -38.62
N GLY A 130 -6.14 -7.20 -39.50
CA GLY A 130 -7.61 -7.13 -39.52
C GLY A 130 -8.29 -8.47 -39.75
N SER A 131 -7.74 -9.29 -40.66
CA SER A 131 -8.26 -10.65 -40.91
C SER A 131 -7.99 -11.58 -39.73
N LEU A 132 -6.77 -11.51 -39.17
CA LEU A 132 -6.40 -12.33 -38.03
C LEU A 132 -7.20 -11.97 -36.77
N TYR A 133 -7.38 -10.68 -36.51
CA TYR A 133 -8.24 -10.16 -35.45
C TYR A 133 -9.67 -10.72 -35.60
N HIS A 134 -10.29 -10.55 -36.77
CA HIS A 134 -11.64 -11.07 -37.03
C HIS A 134 -11.74 -12.58 -36.81
N ASN A 135 -10.74 -13.34 -37.26
CA ASN A 135 -10.70 -14.79 -37.10
C ASN A 135 -10.55 -15.24 -35.64
N LEU A 136 -9.86 -14.45 -34.80
CA LEU A 136 -9.62 -14.78 -33.39
C LEU A 136 -10.74 -14.29 -32.46
N THR A 137 -11.33 -13.12 -32.74
CA THR A 137 -12.33 -12.46 -31.89
C THR A 137 -13.76 -12.67 -32.35
N GLY A 138 -13.97 -12.90 -33.66
CA GLY A 138 -15.28 -12.85 -34.31
C GLY A 138 -15.84 -11.43 -34.50
N ILE A 139 -15.10 -10.39 -34.11
CA ILE A 139 -15.50 -8.98 -34.16
C ILE A 139 -15.09 -8.39 -35.51
N ASN A 140 -15.92 -7.55 -36.11
CA ASN A 140 -15.57 -6.85 -37.35
C ASN A 140 -14.62 -5.68 -37.03
N PRO A 141 -13.41 -5.64 -37.63
CA PRO A 141 -12.48 -4.54 -37.39
C PRO A 141 -13.00 -3.17 -37.86
N GLY A 142 -13.96 -3.13 -38.80
CA GLY A 142 -14.51 -1.87 -39.30
C GLY A 142 -13.45 -0.98 -39.94
N ASN A 143 -13.46 0.30 -39.55
CA ASN A 143 -12.51 1.33 -40.00
C ASN A 143 -11.44 1.64 -38.93
N SER A 144 -11.19 0.73 -37.99
CA SER A 144 -10.24 0.95 -36.90
C SER A 144 -8.81 0.95 -37.40
N ALA A 145 -8.08 2.04 -37.24
CA ALA A 145 -6.68 2.12 -37.68
C ALA A 145 -5.78 1.05 -37.04
N VAL A 146 -5.97 0.73 -35.76
CA VAL A 146 -5.12 -0.19 -34.98
C VAL A 146 -5.97 -1.20 -34.22
N LEU A 147 -5.49 -2.45 -34.14
CA LEU A 147 -6.17 -3.60 -33.52
C LEU A 147 -5.25 -4.37 -32.58
N LEU A 148 -5.78 -4.75 -31.41
CA LEU A 148 -5.14 -5.70 -30.50
C LEU A 148 -5.53 -7.13 -30.88
N VAL A 149 -4.66 -7.79 -31.63
CA VAL A 149 -4.92 -9.12 -32.22
C VAL A 149 -5.04 -10.22 -31.15
N ASN A 150 -4.25 -10.14 -30.08
CA ASN A 150 -4.26 -11.13 -29.00
C ASN A 150 -5.21 -10.81 -27.84
N LEU A 151 -6.21 -9.94 -28.03
CA LEU A 151 -7.24 -9.64 -27.03
C LEU A 151 -7.85 -10.91 -26.38
N PRO A 152 -8.21 -11.99 -27.11
CA PRO A 152 -8.79 -13.18 -26.49
C PRO A 152 -7.89 -13.83 -25.45
N GLU A 153 -6.56 -13.78 -25.63
CA GLU A 153 -5.60 -14.29 -24.65
C GLU A 153 -5.62 -13.45 -23.37
N ILE A 154 -5.58 -12.13 -23.52
CA ILE A 154 -5.57 -11.19 -22.40
C ILE A 154 -6.88 -11.30 -21.60
N SER A 155 -8.01 -11.28 -22.30
CA SER A 155 -9.34 -11.42 -21.68
C SER A 155 -9.51 -12.77 -20.98
N ALA A 156 -9.11 -13.88 -21.62
CA ALA A 156 -9.15 -15.21 -21.00
C ALA A 156 -8.21 -15.35 -19.80
N GLY A 157 -7.07 -14.67 -19.83
CA GLY A 157 -6.12 -14.62 -18.73
C GLY A 157 -6.67 -13.83 -17.54
N ILE A 158 -7.23 -12.64 -17.76
CA ILE A 158 -7.80 -11.80 -16.70
C ILE A 158 -8.98 -12.49 -16.00
N MET A 159 -9.85 -13.18 -16.76
CA MET A 159 -10.95 -13.96 -16.17
C MET A 159 -10.45 -15.00 -15.15
N LYS A 160 -9.24 -15.52 -15.31
CA LYS A 160 -8.63 -16.48 -14.37
C LYS A 160 -8.00 -15.81 -13.14
N GLU A 161 -7.71 -14.52 -13.18
CA GLU A 161 -7.10 -13.76 -12.07
C GLU A 161 -8.15 -13.29 -11.03
N HIS A 162 -9.45 -13.53 -11.27
CA HIS A 162 -10.56 -13.15 -10.38
C HIS A 162 -10.53 -11.67 -9.95
N VAL A 163 -10.18 -10.80 -10.89
CA VAL A 163 -10.25 -9.34 -10.78
C VAL A 163 -11.41 -8.81 -11.62
N THR A 164 -11.85 -7.59 -11.36
CA THR A 164 -12.93 -6.93 -12.12
C THR A 164 -12.38 -6.08 -13.27
N THR A 165 -11.14 -6.29 -13.67
CA THR A 165 -10.46 -5.47 -14.68
C THR A 165 -11.04 -5.72 -16.07
N LEU A 166 -11.46 -4.66 -16.76
CA LEU A 166 -11.83 -4.69 -18.16
C LEU A 166 -10.72 -4.03 -18.99
N PRO A 167 -9.98 -4.79 -19.82
CA PRO A 167 -9.06 -4.20 -20.79
C PRO A 167 -9.79 -3.21 -21.70
N GLY A 168 -9.19 -2.04 -21.93
CA GLY A 168 -9.76 -1.01 -22.80
C GLY A 168 -10.94 -0.23 -22.22
N ALA A 169 -11.18 -0.31 -20.90
CA ALA A 169 -12.29 0.39 -20.26
C ALA A 169 -12.30 1.90 -20.52
N MET A 170 -11.15 2.57 -20.56
CA MET A 170 -11.07 4.00 -20.91
C MET A 170 -11.52 4.25 -22.35
N GLY A 171 -11.00 3.50 -23.32
CA GLY A 171 -11.37 3.65 -24.72
C GLY A 171 -12.85 3.34 -24.97
N GLU A 172 -13.41 2.38 -24.24
CA GLU A 172 -14.83 2.03 -24.29
C GLU A 172 -15.71 3.21 -23.84
N VAL A 173 -15.42 3.81 -22.68
CA VAL A 173 -16.20 4.95 -22.16
C VAL A 173 -16.09 6.15 -23.12
N LEU A 174 -14.89 6.43 -23.64
CA LEU A 174 -14.67 7.51 -24.60
C LEU A 174 -15.47 7.27 -25.89
N GLY A 175 -15.38 6.06 -26.47
CA GLY A 175 -16.11 5.68 -27.68
C GLY A 175 -17.63 5.76 -27.52
N ASN A 176 -18.17 5.30 -26.37
CA ASN A 176 -19.59 5.41 -26.06
C ASN A 176 -20.09 6.87 -25.96
N ASN A 177 -19.18 7.82 -25.73
CA ASN A 177 -19.46 9.25 -25.69
C ASN A 177 -18.99 9.99 -26.97
N SER A 178 -18.75 9.25 -28.06
CA SER A 178 -18.32 9.80 -29.37
C SER A 178 -17.01 10.57 -29.32
N LEU A 179 -16.11 10.24 -28.39
CA LEU A 179 -14.75 10.78 -28.32
C LEU A 179 -13.77 9.80 -28.98
N ALA A 180 -12.98 10.29 -29.92
CA ALA A 180 -12.07 9.47 -30.69
C ALA A 180 -10.67 9.42 -30.06
N VAL A 181 -10.10 8.22 -29.96
CA VAL A 181 -8.74 7.98 -29.49
C VAL A 181 -7.79 7.75 -30.68
N CYS A 182 -6.66 8.44 -30.68
CA CYS A 182 -5.56 8.22 -31.61
C CYS A 182 -4.35 7.67 -30.86
N VAL A 183 -3.74 6.60 -31.38
CA VAL A 183 -2.49 6.04 -30.83
C VAL A 183 -1.39 6.05 -31.89
N LEU A 184 -0.27 6.69 -31.56
CA LEU A 184 0.86 6.90 -32.47
C LEU A 184 2.14 6.35 -31.86
N GLY A 185 3.00 5.78 -32.71
CA GLY A 185 4.34 5.35 -32.30
C GLY A 185 4.40 3.92 -31.77
N ASN A 186 5.63 3.43 -31.61
CA ASN A 186 5.92 2.13 -31.02
C ASN A 186 7.34 2.13 -30.43
N GLY A 187 7.64 1.06 -29.70
CA GLY A 187 8.96 0.70 -29.20
C GLY A 187 9.56 -0.52 -29.88
N ASP A 188 9.15 -0.86 -31.11
CA ASP A 188 9.66 -2.06 -31.79
C ASP A 188 11.19 -2.00 -31.93
N THR A 189 11.80 -3.18 -31.79
CA THR A 189 13.23 -3.43 -31.99
C THR A 189 13.44 -4.43 -33.12
N ASP A 190 14.68 -4.82 -33.41
CA ASP A 190 14.96 -5.86 -34.41
C ASP A 190 14.46 -7.26 -33.99
N SER A 191 14.29 -7.49 -32.69
CA SER A 191 13.98 -8.81 -32.12
C SER A 191 12.59 -8.92 -31.49
N GLU A 192 11.98 -7.80 -31.12
CA GLU A 192 10.73 -7.77 -30.36
C GLU A 192 9.80 -6.63 -30.82
N TYR A 193 8.52 -6.95 -30.95
CA TYR A 193 7.44 -5.97 -31.12
C TYR A 193 7.01 -5.45 -29.76
N SER A 194 7.12 -4.15 -29.55
CA SER A 194 6.77 -3.49 -28.29
C SER A 194 5.85 -2.31 -28.58
N ARG A 195 4.55 -2.54 -28.47
CA ARG A 195 3.50 -1.57 -28.82
C ARG A 195 2.56 -1.37 -27.64
N ALA A 196 3.13 -1.05 -26.49
CA ALA A 196 2.42 -1.07 -25.23
C ALA A 196 1.31 -0.01 -25.16
N SER A 197 1.44 1.12 -25.85
CA SER A 197 0.43 2.19 -25.80
C SER A 197 -0.90 1.81 -26.48
N VAL A 198 -0.89 0.78 -27.34
CA VAL A 198 -2.13 0.23 -27.94
C VAL A 198 -3.10 -0.20 -26.85
N ILE A 199 -2.63 -0.88 -25.80
CA ILE A 199 -3.50 -1.36 -24.72
C ILE A 199 -3.97 -0.23 -23.79
N ILE A 200 -3.34 0.95 -23.86
CA ILE A 200 -3.78 2.15 -23.14
C ILE A 200 -5.02 2.72 -23.85
N GLY A 201 -4.95 2.88 -25.19
CA GLY A 201 -5.94 3.61 -25.98
C GLY A 201 -7.08 2.80 -26.57
N MET A 202 -7.00 1.47 -26.58
CA MET A 202 -8.03 0.62 -27.17
C MET A 202 -9.37 0.64 -26.40
N ASP A 203 -10.46 0.34 -27.10
CA ASP A 203 -11.76 0.02 -26.49
C ASP A 203 -11.81 -1.43 -25.94
N ALA A 204 -12.95 -1.84 -25.37
CA ALA A 204 -13.11 -3.18 -24.78
C ALA A 204 -13.08 -4.31 -25.84
N GLU A 205 -13.27 -3.96 -27.11
CA GLU A 205 -13.14 -4.87 -28.25
C GLU A 205 -11.70 -4.86 -28.82
N GLY A 206 -10.78 -4.09 -28.24
CA GLY A 206 -9.38 -4.05 -28.64
C GLY A 206 -9.14 -3.24 -29.92
N LYS A 207 -10.02 -2.29 -30.24
CA LYS A 207 -9.93 -1.45 -31.43
C LYS A 207 -9.53 -0.02 -31.06
N ILE A 208 -8.84 0.65 -31.98
CA ILE A 208 -8.51 2.08 -31.90
C ILE A 208 -8.92 2.72 -33.23
N PRO A 209 -9.71 3.81 -33.23
CA PRO A 209 -10.23 4.38 -34.46
C PRO A 209 -9.16 5.06 -35.31
N LEU A 210 -8.18 5.73 -34.70
CA LEU A 210 -7.16 6.53 -35.39
C LEU A 210 -5.74 6.15 -34.95
N GLY A 211 -4.75 6.29 -35.83
CA GLY A 211 -3.35 6.13 -35.46
C GLY A 211 -2.49 5.34 -36.45
N ASP A 212 -1.21 5.23 -36.12
CA ASP A 212 -0.21 4.41 -36.79
C ASP A 212 0.80 3.94 -35.73
N VAL A 213 0.90 2.63 -35.52
CA VAL A 213 1.87 1.97 -34.63
C VAL A 213 2.83 1.07 -35.40
N GLY A 214 2.84 1.19 -36.72
CA GLY A 214 3.59 0.35 -37.65
C GLY A 214 5.00 0.87 -37.92
N PRO A 215 5.68 0.30 -38.93
CA PRO A 215 7.10 0.58 -39.19
C PRO A 215 7.43 2.04 -39.57
N ASN A 216 6.45 2.82 -40.05
CA ASN A 216 6.67 4.23 -40.43
C ASN A 216 7.08 5.11 -39.25
N THR A 217 6.70 4.71 -38.03
CA THR A 217 7.01 5.45 -36.80
C THR A 217 8.45 5.25 -36.33
N ILE A 218 9.28 4.54 -37.11
CA ILE A 218 10.66 4.20 -36.78
C ILE A 218 11.57 4.60 -37.94
N ILE A 219 12.76 5.09 -37.62
CA ILE A 219 13.87 5.29 -38.56
C ILE A 219 14.96 4.27 -38.25
N ASN A 220 15.47 3.59 -39.29
CA ASN A 220 16.70 2.82 -39.19
C ASN A 220 17.90 3.75 -39.38
N THR A 221 18.90 3.66 -38.51
CA THR A 221 20.04 4.57 -38.51
C THR A 221 21.33 3.88 -38.08
N ASP A 222 22.42 4.21 -38.77
CA ASP A 222 23.78 3.79 -38.41
C ASP A 222 24.48 4.82 -37.49
N ALA A 223 23.82 5.95 -37.21
CA ALA A 223 24.36 7.03 -36.38
C ALA A 223 24.30 6.71 -34.87
N SER A 224 23.56 5.67 -34.50
CA SER A 224 23.38 5.21 -33.12
C SER A 224 23.53 3.70 -33.05
N TYR A 225 24.03 3.20 -31.91
CA TYR A 225 24.07 1.75 -31.65
C TYR A 225 22.70 1.16 -31.32
N LEU A 226 21.65 1.98 -31.20
CA LEU A 226 20.27 1.49 -31.11
C LEU A 226 19.79 0.85 -32.42
N SER A 227 20.43 1.18 -33.55
CA SER A 227 20.05 0.79 -34.94
C SER A 227 18.66 1.28 -35.40
N ARG A 228 17.76 1.57 -34.46
CA ARG A 228 16.41 2.09 -34.65
C ARG A 228 16.13 3.24 -33.68
N GLU A 229 15.51 4.28 -34.20
CA GLU A 229 15.10 5.47 -33.45
C GLU A 229 13.65 5.81 -33.79
N THR A 230 12.98 6.54 -32.90
CA THR A 230 11.63 7.04 -33.13
C THR A 230 11.65 8.03 -34.31
N ASN A 231 10.69 7.91 -35.21
CA ASN A 231 10.53 8.84 -36.32
C ASN A 231 9.76 10.10 -35.84
N TYR A 232 10.44 10.99 -35.13
CA TYR A 232 9.81 12.17 -34.51
C TYR A 232 9.10 13.08 -35.51
N ASP A 233 9.71 13.30 -36.69
CA ASP A 233 9.13 14.13 -37.75
C ASP A 233 7.83 13.54 -38.30
N TYR A 234 7.80 12.22 -38.50
CA TYR A 234 6.57 11.53 -38.92
C TYR A 234 5.50 11.58 -37.83
N LEU A 235 5.88 11.38 -36.57
CA LEU A 235 4.92 11.41 -35.46
C LEU A 235 4.26 12.78 -35.29
N ILE A 236 5.01 13.88 -35.47
CA ILE A 236 4.42 15.22 -35.36
C ILE A 236 3.49 15.52 -36.55
N GLU A 237 3.84 15.05 -37.77
CA GLU A 237 2.93 15.11 -38.92
C GLU A 237 1.64 14.33 -38.67
N GLN A 238 1.74 13.14 -38.05
CA GLN A 238 0.55 12.34 -37.70
C GLN A 238 -0.30 13.01 -36.61
N VAL A 239 0.31 13.72 -35.66
CA VAL A 239 -0.42 14.54 -34.67
C VAL A 239 -1.24 15.62 -35.40
N ASP A 240 -0.64 16.35 -36.33
CA ASP A 240 -1.31 17.41 -37.10
C ASP A 240 -2.44 16.84 -37.97
N LEU A 241 -2.21 15.72 -38.66
CA LEU A 241 -3.20 15.07 -39.51
C LEU A 241 -4.42 14.59 -38.73
N ASN A 242 -4.22 14.12 -37.50
CA ASN A 242 -5.30 13.62 -36.65
C ASN A 242 -5.88 14.69 -35.71
N TYR A 243 -5.35 15.93 -35.72
CA TYR A 243 -5.77 17.01 -34.83
C TYR A 243 -7.28 17.26 -34.82
N GLN A 244 -7.90 17.33 -36.00
CA GLN A 244 -9.33 17.61 -36.10
C GLN A 244 -10.20 16.42 -35.65
N ALA A 245 -9.73 15.20 -35.88
CA ALA A 245 -10.52 13.98 -35.69
C ALA A 245 -10.34 13.33 -34.31
N ALA A 246 -9.19 13.53 -33.65
CA ALA A 246 -8.88 12.92 -32.37
C ALA A 246 -9.19 13.85 -31.19
N ASP A 247 -9.80 13.32 -30.15
CA ASP A 247 -10.02 14.00 -28.86
C ASP A 247 -8.89 13.66 -27.89
N VAL A 248 -8.48 12.39 -27.85
CA VAL A 248 -7.36 11.90 -27.06
C VAL A 248 -6.26 11.39 -27.98
N MET A 249 -5.07 11.98 -27.89
CA MET A 249 -3.88 11.53 -28.60
C MET A 249 -2.88 10.90 -27.64
N ILE A 250 -2.54 9.64 -27.87
CA ILE A 250 -1.54 8.90 -27.11
C ILE A 250 -0.33 8.68 -28.02
N VAL A 251 0.81 9.25 -27.67
CA VAL A 251 2.04 9.16 -28.49
C VAL A 251 3.11 8.42 -27.70
N GLU A 252 3.55 7.28 -28.22
CA GLU A 252 4.62 6.46 -27.63
C GLU A 252 6.00 6.88 -28.15
N LEU A 253 6.84 7.38 -27.23
CA LEU A 253 8.24 7.73 -27.48
C LEU A 253 9.16 6.74 -26.75
N SER A 254 9.55 5.68 -27.46
CA SER A 254 10.18 4.49 -26.85
C SER A 254 11.70 4.41 -27.00
N ASP A 255 12.38 5.52 -27.32
CA ASP A 255 13.84 5.52 -27.49
C ASP A 255 14.61 5.16 -26.21
N LEU A 256 14.11 5.56 -25.03
CA LEU A 256 14.70 5.13 -23.75
C LEU A 256 14.44 3.64 -23.48
N ALA A 257 13.29 3.11 -23.92
CA ALA A 257 13.01 1.67 -23.85
C ALA A 257 13.90 0.86 -24.79
N ARG A 258 14.15 1.34 -26.01
CA ARG A 258 15.13 0.74 -26.95
C ARG A 258 16.53 0.76 -26.34
N LEU A 259 16.93 1.86 -25.72
CA LEU A 259 18.22 1.99 -25.04
C LEU A 259 18.42 0.95 -23.93
N GLU A 260 17.36 0.62 -23.19
CA GLU A 260 17.40 -0.39 -22.12
C GLU A 260 17.63 -1.81 -22.63
N VAL A 261 17.23 -2.14 -23.86
CA VAL A 261 17.39 -3.48 -24.47
C VAL A 261 18.51 -3.56 -25.51
N ALA A 262 19.11 -2.43 -25.87
CA ALA A 262 20.23 -2.35 -26.79
C ALA A 262 21.50 -3.05 -26.25
N ASP A 263 22.48 -3.21 -27.15
CA ASP A 263 23.78 -3.77 -26.80
C ASP A 263 24.47 -2.96 -25.69
N THR A 264 25.27 -3.66 -24.88
CA THR A 264 25.98 -3.03 -23.77
C THR A 264 27.12 -2.17 -24.32
N ALA A 265 27.02 -0.86 -24.13
CA ALA A 265 28.07 0.10 -24.42
C ALA A 265 28.88 0.46 -23.15
N PHE A 266 30.02 1.13 -23.31
CA PHE A 266 30.71 1.74 -22.18
C PHE A 266 29.85 2.85 -21.55
N ASP A 267 29.91 3.01 -20.22
CA ASP A 267 29.06 3.94 -19.47
C ASP A 267 29.01 5.37 -20.05
N HIS A 268 30.15 5.91 -20.48
CA HIS A 268 30.21 7.26 -21.07
C HIS A 268 29.50 7.36 -22.43
N ILE A 269 29.50 6.28 -23.22
CA ILE A 269 28.77 6.19 -24.49
C ILE A 269 27.27 6.07 -24.20
N MET A 270 26.89 5.16 -23.29
CA MET A 270 25.50 4.97 -22.89
C MET A 270 24.88 6.26 -22.33
N ASN A 271 25.61 7.00 -21.49
CA ASN A 271 25.15 8.28 -20.94
C ASN A 271 24.99 9.35 -22.02
N LYS A 272 25.95 9.44 -22.96
CA LYS A 272 25.85 10.36 -24.10
C LYS A 272 24.64 10.02 -24.97
N GLU A 273 24.40 8.74 -25.24
CA GLU A 273 23.25 8.29 -26.02
C GLU A 273 21.95 8.61 -25.31
N LYS A 274 21.86 8.35 -23.99
CA LYS A 274 20.70 8.70 -23.17
C LYS A 274 20.39 10.20 -23.25
N ILE A 275 21.38 11.06 -23.09
CA ILE A 275 21.21 12.52 -23.19
C ILE A 275 20.71 12.91 -24.58
N THR A 276 21.24 12.28 -25.63
CA THR A 276 20.82 12.54 -27.02
C THR A 276 19.35 12.15 -27.23
N ARG A 277 18.93 10.97 -26.73
CA ARG A 277 17.52 10.53 -26.79
C ARG A 277 16.59 11.43 -25.99
N LEU A 278 17.00 11.84 -24.79
CA LEU A 278 16.24 12.77 -23.97
C LEU A 278 16.04 14.12 -24.67
N ALA A 279 17.04 14.62 -25.39
CA ALA A 279 16.92 15.86 -26.16
C ALA A 279 15.92 15.74 -27.32
N TYR A 280 15.87 14.60 -28.03
CA TYR A 280 14.86 14.37 -29.07
C TYR A 280 13.44 14.25 -28.51
N ILE A 281 13.29 13.53 -27.38
CA ILE A 281 12.00 13.44 -26.66
C ILE A 281 11.54 14.82 -26.20
N ASP A 282 12.42 15.62 -25.58
CA ASP A 282 12.10 16.98 -25.12
C ASP A 282 11.74 17.90 -26.30
N GLY A 283 12.43 17.78 -27.43
CA GLY A 283 12.11 18.50 -28.66
C GLY A 283 10.71 18.17 -29.20
N PHE A 284 10.32 16.89 -29.20
CA PHE A 284 8.96 16.49 -29.56
C PHE A 284 7.92 17.06 -28.58
N ILE A 285 8.20 16.99 -27.27
CA ILE A 285 7.33 17.58 -26.24
C ILE A 285 7.21 19.09 -26.43
N ASN A 286 8.27 19.80 -26.84
CA ASN A 286 8.23 21.22 -27.16
C ASN A 286 7.29 21.50 -28.33
N ASN A 287 7.31 20.69 -29.40
CA ASN A 287 6.39 20.85 -30.52
C ASN A 287 4.93 20.74 -30.06
N ILE A 288 4.61 19.78 -29.18
CA ILE A 288 3.27 19.64 -28.59
C ILE A 288 2.93 20.84 -27.67
N TYR A 289 3.89 21.28 -26.86
CA TYR A 289 3.74 22.44 -25.98
C TYR A 289 3.46 23.74 -26.74
N GLU A 290 3.99 23.91 -27.96
CA GLU A 290 3.75 25.10 -28.77
C GLU A 290 2.34 25.13 -29.41
N ILE A 291 1.74 23.97 -29.68
CA ILE A 291 0.42 23.88 -30.33
C ILE A 291 -0.74 23.79 -29.34
N ILE A 292 -0.48 23.42 -28.09
CA ILE A 292 -1.53 23.19 -27.10
C ILE A 292 -2.17 24.51 -26.64
N ASN A 293 -3.50 24.52 -26.47
CA ASN A 293 -4.19 25.62 -25.81
C ASN A 293 -4.32 25.31 -24.30
N PRO A 294 -3.54 25.94 -23.40
CA PRO A 294 -3.55 25.60 -21.98
C PRO A 294 -4.86 25.92 -21.25
N GLN A 295 -5.79 26.66 -21.87
CA GLN A 295 -7.12 26.92 -21.31
C GLN A 295 -8.16 25.86 -21.70
N ALA A 296 -7.90 25.09 -22.77
CA ALA A 296 -8.82 24.10 -23.32
C ALA A 296 -8.30 22.67 -23.16
N ASP A 297 -7.02 22.45 -23.41
CA ASP A 297 -6.39 21.15 -23.59
C ASP A 297 -5.59 20.71 -22.35
N LEU A 298 -5.28 19.42 -22.28
CA LEU A 298 -4.47 18.81 -21.22
C LEU A 298 -3.28 18.04 -21.83
N LEU A 299 -2.07 18.38 -21.43
CA LEU A 299 -0.84 17.63 -21.71
C LEU A 299 -0.49 16.76 -20.51
N MET A 300 -0.27 15.48 -20.74
CA MET A 300 0.21 14.50 -19.77
C MET A 300 1.51 13.87 -20.28
N ILE A 301 2.58 13.93 -19.50
CA ILE A 301 3.80 13.17 -19.78
C ILE A 301 3.86 12.02 -18.78
N VAL A 302 3.74 10.79 -19.28
CA VAL A 302 3.54 9.58 -18.49
C VAL A 302 4.69 8.61 -18.76
N SER A 303 5.32 8.10 -17.70
CA SER A 303 6.29 7.01 -17.81
C SER A 303 5.71 5.72 -17.22
N PRO A 304 5.38 4.70 -18.03
CA PRO A 304 4.71 3.48 -17.57
C PRO A 304 5.64 2.53 -16.79
N SER A 305 6.96 2.63 -16.91
CA SER A 305 7.85 1.78 -16.13
C SER A 305 9.22 2.41 -15.88
N PRO A 306 9.87 2.08 -14.74
CA PRO A 306 11.18 2.63 -14.40
C PRO A 306 12.30 2.02 -15.26
N SER A 307 13.42 2.74 -15.33
CA SER A 307 14.69 2.26 -15.90
C SER A 307 15.22 1.02 -15.15
N LYS A 308 16.15 0.26 -15.76
CA LYS A 308 16.82 -0.85 -15.04
C LYS A 308 17.63 -0.33 -13.85
N LEU A 309 18.25 0.84 -13.98
CA LEU A 309 19.02 1.48 -12.91
C LEU A 309 18.14 1.80 -11.70
N ASP A 310 16.99 2.43 -11.92
CA ASP A 310 16.03 2.75 -10.87
C ASP A 310 15.48 1.48 -10.21
N THR A 311 15.12 0.48 -11.02
CA THR A 311 14.65 -0.82 -10.53
C THR A 311 15.68 -1.51 -9.64
N ALA A 312 16.96 -1.46 -10.02
CA ALA A 312 18.07 -1.98 -9.21
C ALA A 312 18.24 -1.22 -7.90
N ALA A 313 18.07 0.11 -7.92
CA ALA A 313 18.09 0.99 -6.75
C ALA A 313 16.82 0.88 -5.87
N LYS A 314 15.87 0.00 -6.22
CA LYS A 314 14.54 -0.11 -5.60
C LYS A 314 13.73 1.21 -5.66
N ASN A 315 14.07 2.05 -6.63
CA ASN A 315 13.25 3.19 -7.01
C ASN A 315 12.32 2.75 -8.15
N THR A 316 11.02 2.69 -7.91
CA THR A 316 10.07 2.28 -8.96
C THR A 316 8.95 3.28 -9.17
N PHE A 317 9.11 4.48 -8.62
CA PHE A 317 8.31 5.61 -9.05
C PHE A 317 8.76 6.03 -10.45
N THR A 318 7.81 6.51 -11.23
CA THR A 318 8.07 7.13 -12.53
C THR A 318 7.47 8.53 -12.56
N PRO A 319 8.05 9.48 -13.31
CA PRO A 319 7.55 10.84 -13.37
C PRO A 319 6.16 10.92 -14.03
N LEU A 320 5.35 11.87 -13.55
CA LEU A 320 4.14 12.37 -14.20
C LEU A 320 4.19 13.89 -14.22
N LEU A 321 4.06 14.48 -15.40
CA LEU A 321 3.90 15.92 -15.57
C LEU A 321 2.53 16.21 -16.20
N LEU A 322 1.78 17.13 -15.61
CA LEU A 322 0.52 17.62 -16.17
C LEU A 322 0.63 19.11 -16.49
N TYR A 323 0.01 19.57 -17.57
CA TYR A 323 -0.06 20.98 -17.93
C TYR A 323 -1.33 21.28 -18.74
N GLY A 324 -1.95 22.43 -18.51
CA GLY A 324 -3.13 22.90 -19.25
C GLY A 324 -4.39 23.00 -18.39
N LYS A 325 -5.56 22.77 -19.00
CA LYS A 325 -6.87 23.02 -18.40
C LYS A 325 -7.06 22.21 -17.12
N GLY A 326 -7.45 22.90 -16.05
CA GLY A 326 -7.71 22.28 -14.74
C GLY A 326 -6.45 21.85 -13.99
N VAL A 327 -5.26 22.23 -14.46
CA VAL A 327 -3.98 21.97 -13.79
C VAL A 327 -3.44 23.27 -13.21
N ASP A 328 -3.44 23.35 -11.89
CA ASP A 328 -2.74 24.40 -11.15
C ASP A 328 -1.24 24.13 -11.12
N ASN A 329 -0.45 25.20 -11.05
CA ASN A 329 0.98 25.10 -10.83
C ASN A 329 1.29 24.55 -9.43
N GLY A 330 1.87 23.34 -9.34
CA GLY A 330 2.12 22.70 -8.06
C GLY A 330 2.41 21.20 -8.14
N TYR A 331 1.90 20.43 -7.18
CA TYR A 331 2.11 18.98 -7.13
C TYR A 331 0.83 18.19 -7.40
N LEU A 332 1.00 16.94 -7.81
CA LEU A 332 -0.11 16.03 -8.10
C LEU A 332 -0.43 15.16 -6.88
N THR A 333 -1.72 14.93 -6.65
CA THR A 333 -2.23 13.99 -5.65
C THR A 333 -3.52 13.35 -6.17
N SER A 334 -3.96 12.25 -5.56
CA SER A 334 -5.23 11.63 -5.90
C SER A 334 -5.96 11.09 -4.67
N GLY A 335 -7.26 10.89 -4.78
CA GLY A 335 -8.04 10.26 -3.72
C GLY A 335 -7.62 8.80 -3.43
N SER A 336 -6.94 8.15 -4.39
CA SER A 336 -6.45 6.77 -4.29
C SER A 336 -5.25 6.68 -3.37
N THR A 337 -4.30 7.61 -3.51
CA THR A 337 -3.05 7.64 -2.75
C THR A 337 -3.16 8.47 -1.48
N ARG A 338 -3.86 9.62 -1.54
CA ARG A 338 -3.95 10.63 -0.47
C ARG A 338 -2.57 11.09 -0.01
N ARG A 339 -1.65 11.21 -0.95
CA ARG A 339 -0.27 11.59 -0.69
C ARG A 339 0.17 12.61 -1.72
N ASP A 340 0.76 13.68 -1.21
CA ASP A 340 1.38 14.72 -2.01
C ASP A 340 2.45 14.09 -2.90
N TYR A 341 2.53 14.56 -4.14
CA TYR A 341 3.39 14.07 -5.21
C TYR A 341 3.16 12.62 -5.65
N VAL A 342 2.27 11.82 -5.05
CA VAL A 342 2.12 10.40 -5.42
C VAL A 342 0.74 10.15 -6.00
N VAL A 343 0.68 9.53 -7.17
CA VAL A 343 -0.55 9.07 -7.81
C VAL A 343 -0.45 7.58 -8.14
N ALA A 344 -1.57 6.89 -8.32
CA ALA A 344 -1.56 5.52 -8.83
C ALA A 344 -1.64 5.54 -10.37
N ASN A 345 -1.00 4.58 -11.04
CA ASN A 345 -1.14 4.42 -12.50
C ASN A 345 -2.60 4.25 -12.94
N THR A 346 -3.44 3.63 -12.10
CA THR A 346 -4.88 3.47 -12.34
C THR A 346 -5.66 4.78 -12.34
N ASP A 347 -5.09 5.86 -11.78
CA ASP A 347 -5.76 7.17 -11.69
C ASP A 347 -5.77 7.90 -13.05
N ILE A 348 -4.89 7.52 -13.97
CA ILE A 348 -4.71 8.18 -15.27
C ILE A 348 -5.97 8.08 -16.12
N ALA A 349 -6.52 6.87 -16.33
CA ALA A 349 -7.76 6.70 -17.10
C ALA A 349 -8.92 7.53 -16.54
N THR A 350 -9.10 7.49 -15.21
CA THR A 350 -10.16 8.28 -14.57
C THR A 350 -9.94 9.80 -14.69
N SER A 351 -8.69 10.24 -14.85
CA SER A 351 -8.36 11.65 -15.06
C SER A 351 -8.70 12.10 -16.48
N VAL A 352 -8.42 11.26 -17.48
CA VAL A 352 -8.83 11.49 -18.87
C VAL A 352 -10.35 11.57 -18.98
N LEU A 353 -11.09 10.65 -18.33
CA LEU A 353 -12.55 10.70 -18.31
C LEU A 353 -13.08 11.96 -17.60
N ALA A 354 -12.50 12.30 -16.45
CA ALA A 354 -12.90 13.48 -15.68
C ALA A 354 -12.67 14.80 -16.42
N PHE A 355 -11.63 14.88 -17.26
CA PHE A 355 -11.38 16.04 -18.12
C PHE A 355 -12.56 16.32 -19.07
N TYR A 356 -13.21 15.28 -19.59
CA TYR A 356 -14.42 15.37 -20.41
C TYR A 356 -15.72 15.41 -19.59
N GLY A 357 -15.65 15.46 -18.26
CA GLY A 357 -16.83 15.38 -17.39
C GLY A 357 -17.52 14.01 -17.36
N LEU A 358 -16.84 12.97 -17.85
CA LEU A 358 -17.34 11.60 -17.90
C LEU A 358 -17.05 10.86 -16.59
N LYS A 359 -17.86 9.84 -16.31
CA LYS A 359 -17.67 8.88 -15.23
C LYS A 359 -17.45 7.48 -15.81
N ASP A 360 -16.90 6.58 -15.01
CA ASP A 360 -16.76 5.17 -15.37
C ASP A 360 -18.15 4.49 -15.39
N ASP A 361 -18.72 4.31 -16.58
CA ASP A 361 -19.97 3.59 -16.78
C ASP A 361 -19.79 2.06 -16.82
N THR A 362 -18.56 1.57 -16.99
CA THR A 362 -18.22 0.15 -16.95
C THR A 362 -18.29 -0.42 -15.52
N GLY A 363 -18.11 0.44 -14.51
CA GLY A 363 -18.06 0.08 -13.09
C GLY A 363 -16.85 -0.78 -12.72
N THR A 364 -15.80 -0.78 -13.55
CA THR A 364 -14.62 -1.63 -13.39
C THR A 364 -13.40 -0.89 -12.85
N MET A 365 -13.35 0.44 -12.98
CA MET A 365 -12.20 1.25 -12.59
C MET A 365 -12.12 1.38 -11.05
N ILE A 366 -10.90 1.37 -10.53
CA ILE A 366 -10.61 1.63 -9.11
C ILE A 366 -9.86 2.94 -8.88
N GLY A 367 -9.32 3.52 -9.96
CA GLY A 367 -8.62 4.79 -9.93
C GLY A 367 -9.53 5.95 -9.50
N ARG A 368 -8.89 7.08 -9.18
CA ARG A 368 -9.59 8.33 -8.90
C ARG A 368 -8.90 9.46 -9.66
N PRO A 369 -9.65 10.46 -10.16
CA PRO A 369 -9.07 11.58 -10.88
C PRO A 369 -7.91 12.22 -10.11
N ILE A 370 -6.83 12.48 -10.84
CA ILE A 370 -5.66 13.20 -10.35
C ILE A 370 -6.03 14.68 -10.24
N VAL A 371 -5.59 15.30 -9.15
CA VAL A 371 -5.78 16.72 -8.91
C VAL A 371 -4.43 17.38 -8.64
N SER A 372 -4.25 18.58 -9.18
CA SER A 372 -3.16 19.47 -8.82
C SER A 372 -3.49 20.19 -7.51
N GLN A 373 -2.48 20.42 -6.68
CA GLN A 373 -2.56 21.31 -5.53
C GLN A 373 -1.58 22.46 -5.77
N ALA A 374 -2.11 23.69 -5.81
CA ALA A 374 -1.31 24.87 -6.04
C ALA A 374 -0.25 25.03 -4.94
N GLU A 375 1.00 25.21 -5.34
CA GLU A 375 2.10 25.49 -4.41
C GLU A 375 2.99 26.61 -4.94
N VAL A 376 3.28 27.58 -4.09
CA VAL A 376 4.03 28.80 -4.47
C VAL A 376 5.54 28.53 -4.55
N ASN A 377 6.00 27.36 -4.09
CA ASN A 377 7.42 27.01 -4.06
C ASN A 377 7.94 26.70 -5.47
N THR A 378 9.10 27.27 -5.83
CA THR A 378 9.76 27.05 -7.12
C THR A 378 10.54 25.74 -7.24
N GLU A 379 10.65 24.96 -6.16
CA GLU A 379 11.46 23.72 -6.10
C GLU A 379 10.64 22.42 -6.19
N LEU A 380 9.51 22.43 -6.91
CA LEU A 380 8.59 21.27 -7.01
C LEU A 380 9.27 19.98 -7.48
N LEU A 381 10.11 20.07 -8.52
CA LEU A 381 10.86 18.93 -9.04
C LEU A 381 11.82 18.35 -7.99
N HIS A 382 12.52 19.20 -7.25
CA HIS A 382 13.45 18.77 -6.21
C HIS A 382 12.71 18.07 -5.06
N GLN A 383 11.53 18.57 -4.66
CA GLN A 383 10.70 17.91 -3.65
C GLN A 383 10.23 16.51 -4.11
N ALA A 384 9.82 16.37 -5.38
CA ALA A 384 9.49 15.06 -5.95
C ALA A 384 10.71 14.11 -5.96
N GLN A 385 11.89 14.60 -6.33
CA GLN A 385 13.14 13.84 -6.29
C GLN A 385 13.51 13.41 -4.86
N GLU A 386 13.41 14.30 -3.86
CA GLU A 386 13.65 13.98 -2.45
C GLU A 386 12.67 12.91 -1.93
N LEU A 387 11.40 12.98 -2.32
CA LEU A 387 10.40 11.98 -1.95
C LEU A 387 10.72 10.61 -2.57
N SER A 388 11.14 10.61 -3.84
CA SER A 388 11.61 9.42 -4.55
C SER A 388 12.84 8.80 -3.86
N ASP A 389 13.83 9.62 -3.51
CA ASP A 389 15.07 9.20 -2.85
C ASP A 389 14.85 8.62 -1.46
N SER A 390 14.07 9.33 -0.63
CA SER A 390 13.76 8.89 0.74
C SER A 390 12.97 7.59 0.73
N THR A 391 11.99 7.46 -0.16
CA THR A 391 11.18 6.25 -0.30
C THR A 391 12.01 5.07 -0.85
N SER A 392 12.87 5.29 -1.86
CA SER A 392 13.75 4.26 -2.40
C SER A 392 14.70 3.74 -1.32
N THR A 393 15.23 4.63 -0.48
CA THR A 393 16.13 4.31 0.63
C THR A 393 15.44 3.43 1.65
N VAL A 394 14.21 3.76 2.07
CA VAL A 394 13.41 2.92 2.96
C VAL A 394 13.17 1.54 2.35
N ASN A 395 12.89 1.46 1.05
CA ASN A 395 12.67 0.20 0.35
C ASN A 395 13.92 -0.68 0.25
N ARG A 396 15.10 -0.09 -0.02
CA ARG A 396 16.39 -0.81 0.01
C ARG A 396 16.71 -1.32 1.42
N LEU A 397 16.46 -0.51 2.45
CA LEU A 397 16.74 -0.85 3.85
C LEU A 397 15.75 -1.83 4.46
N ARG A 398 14.53 -1.93 3.91
CA ARG A 398 13.45 -2.77 4.45
C ARG A 398 13.87 -4.22 4.65
N VAL A 399 14.35 -4.84 3.58
CA VAL A 399 14.75 -6.25 3.61
C VAL A 399 15.90 -6.51 4.61
N PRO A 400 17.06 -5.83 4.55
CA PRO A 400 18.15 -6.10 5.47
C PRO A 400 17.79 -5.81 6.94
N LEU A 401 17.10 -4.71 7.23
CA LEU A 401 16.73 -4.35 8.61
C LEU A 401 15.64 -5.27 9.18
N VAL A 402 14.58 -5.57 8.42
CA VAL A 402 13.55 -6.50 8.91
C VAL A 402 14.12 -7.91 9.10
N LYS A 403 14.95 -8.39 8.15
CA LYS A 403 15.60 -9.70 8.31
C LYS A 403 16.56 -9.70 9.51
N GLY A 404 17.37 -8.66 9.64
CA GLY A 404 18.27 -8.48 10.78
C GLY A 404 17.53 -8.45 12.11
N TYR A 405 16.40 -7.74 12.18
CA TYR A 405 15.55 -7.69 13.36
C TYR A 405 14.97 -9.07 13.71
N VAL A 406 14.44 -9.81 12.73
CA VAL A 406 13.90 -11.15 12.99
C VAL A 406 14.99 -12.13 13.44
N VAL A 407 16.16 -12.12 12.81
CA VAL A 407 17.28 -12.96 13.24
C VAL A 407 17.74 -12.57 14.65
N PHE A 408 17.85 -11.27 14.94
CA PHE A 408 18.17 -10.76 16.27
C PHE A 408 17.17 -11.23 17.33
N GLN A 409 15.86 -11.15 17.05
CA GLN A 409 14.82 -11.67 17.93
C GLN A 409 15.01 -13.16 18.24
N ILE A 410 15.20 -13.99 17.20
CA ILE A 410 15.36 -15.43 17.36
C ILE A 410 16.57 -15.72 18.25
N ILE A 411 17.72 -15.10 17.98
CA ILE A 411 18.95 -15.30 18.76
C ILE A 411 18.73 -14.91 20.23
N ILE A 412 18.22 -13.70 20.50
CA ILE A 412 18.05 -13.22 21.88
C ILE A 412 17.01 -14.04 22.65
N ILE A 413 15.91 -14.43 22.00
CA ILE A 413 14.87 -15.27 22.62
C ILE A 413 15.45 -16.65 22.98
N LEU A 414 16.20 -17.29 22.07
CA LEU A 414 16.81 -18.60 22.32
C LEU A 414 17.92 -18.53 23.38
N LEU A 415 18.75 -17.47 23.39
CA LEU A 415 19.75 -17.25 24.44
C LEU A 415 19.09 -17.01 25.80
N ALA A 416 18.00 -16.24 25.85
CA ALA A 416 17.25 -16.03 27.09
C ALA A 416 16.59 -17.31 27.58
N LEU A 417 16.07 -18.14 26.68
CA LEU A 417 15.60 -19.48 26.99
C LEU A 417 16.73 -20.34 27.56
N ALA A 418 17.90 -20.36 26.92
CA ALA A 418 19.06 -21.09 27.39
C ALA A 418 19.54 -20.58 28.76
N ALA A 419 19.46 -19.28 29.05
CA ALA A 419 19.78 -18.71 30.35
C ALA A 419 18.79 -19.07 31.46
N ILE A 420 17.52 -19.34 31.10
CA ILE A 420 16.54 -19.87 32.05
C ILE A 420 16.95 -21.28 32.51
N PHE A 421 17.40 -22.15 31.59
CA PHE A 421 17.68 -23.57 31.90
C PHE A 421 19.14 -23.91 32.24
N TRP A 422 20.11 -23.31 31.54
CA TRP A 422 21.50 -23.76 31.54
C TRP A 422 22.51 -22.64 31.84
N LEU A 423 22.27 -21.41 31.38
CA LEU A 423 23.25 -20.32 31.43
C LEU A 423 22.89 -19.28 32.49
N ALA A 424 22.91 -19.67 33.76
CA ALA A 424 22.45 -18.81 34.87
C ALA A 424 23.20 -17.47 34.97
N GLU A 425 24.49 -17.46 34.63
CA GLU A 425 25.35 -16.26 34.64
C GLU A 425 24.90 -15.19 33.64
N TRP A 426 24.28 -15.61 32.53
CA TRP A 426 23.87 -14.72 31.44
C TRP A 426 22.53 -14.02 31.68
N ARG A 427 21.79 -14.42 32.72
CA ARG A 427 20.43 -13.92 33.01
C ARG A 427 20.38 -12.40 33.15
N ARG A 428 21.36 -11.80 33.85
CA ARG A 428 21.42 -10.33 34.06
C ARG A 428 21.78 -9.57 32.78
N THR A 429 22.63 -10.15 31.95
CA THR A 429 23.08 -9.54 30.69
C THR A 429 21.98 -9.57 29.63
N LEU A 430 21.12 -10.59 29.66
CA LEU A 430 20.03 -10.75 28.70
C LEU A 430 18.79 -9.92 29.02
N GLU A 431 18.62 -9.43 30.25
CA GLU A 431 17.51 -8.54 30.63
C GLU A 431 17.44 -7.28 29.73
N PRO A 432 18.51 -6.46 29.58
CA PRO A 432 18.54 -5.36 28.62
C PRO A 432 18.32 -5.80 27.17
N ALA A 433 18.88 -6.94 26.76
CA ALA A 433 18.73 -7.46 25.40
C ALA A 433 17.27 -7.85 25.08
N MET A 434 16.52 -8.34 26.07
CA MET A 434 15.08 -8.59 25.92
C MET A 434 14.29 -7.28 25.76
N VAL A 435 14.67 -6.22 26.48
CA VAL A 435 14.06 -4.89 26.33
C VAL A 435 14.35 -4.30 24.96
N SER A 436 15.57 -4.50 24.42
CA SER A 436 15.91 -3.97 23.10
C SER A 436 15.05 -4.54 21.97
N LEU A 437 14.51 -5.77 22.11
CA LEU A 437 13.56 -6.34 21.15
C LEU A 437 12.31 -5.48 20.95
N VAL A 438 11.82 -4.80 21.99
CA VAL A 438 10.68 -3.87 21.91
C VAL A 438 11.11 -2.40 21.72
N THR A 439 12.42 -2.13 21.74
CA THR A 439 12.99 -0.82 21.37
C THR A 439 13.14 -0.67 19.85
N VAL A 440 13.45 -1.76 19.14
CA VAL A 440 13.66 -1.73 17.68
C VAL A 440 12.48 -1.10 16.92
N PRO A 441 11.19 -1.46 17.17
CA PRO A 441 10.08 -0.84 16.45
C PRO A 441 10.02 0.68 16.56
N LEU A 442 10.33 1.23 17.74
CA LEU A 442 10.38 2.67 17.95
C LEU A 442 11.55 3.31 17.20
N VAL A 443 12.72 2.67 17.17
CA VAL A 443 13.86 3.15 16.38
C VAL A 443 13.54 3.14 14.89
N TYR A 444 12.94 2.06 14.38
CA TYR A 444 12.56 1.95 12.97
C TYR A 444 11.45 2.92 12.57
N LEU A 445 10.60 3.34 13.51
CA LEU A 445 9.61 4.39 13.28
C LEU A 445 10.29 5.73 12.96
N CYS A 446 11.35 6.08 13.69
CA CYS A 446 12.04 7.37 13.52
C CYS A 446 13.20 7.34 12.51
N LEU A 447 13.65 6.15 12.08
CA LEU A 447 14.87 5.99 11.27
C LEU A 447 14.78 6.71 9.91
N GLY A 448 13.58 6.77 9.31
CA GLY A 448 13.34 7.41 8.03
C GLY A 448 13.45 8.95 8.03
N TYR A 449 13.54 9.57 9.22
CA TYR A 449 13.72 11.01 9.34
C TYR A 449 15.18 11.45 9.10
N PHE A 450 16.14 10.54 9.28
CA PHE A 450 17.56 10.85 9.05
C PHE A 450 17.88 10.82 7.56
N ARG A 451 18.70 11.77 7.10
CA ARG A 451 19.22 11.83 5.74
C ARG A 451 20.69 11.45 5.74
N LEU A 452 20.98 10.17 5.54
CA LEU A 452 22.35 9.63 5.47
C LEU A 452 22.71 9.25 4.02
N SER A 453 23.99 9.35 3.69
CA SER A 453 24.47 9.18 2.31
C SER A 453 24.61 7.72 1.89
N ALA A 454 24.74 6.79 2.83
CA ALA A 454 24.92 5.38 2.52
C ALA A 454 24.06 4.46 3.38
N ASP A 455 23.52 3.40 2.76
CA ASP A 455 22.61 2.43 3.39
C ASP A 455 23.21 1.80 4.67
N TRP A 456 24.52 1.52 4.70
CA TRP A 456 25.19 0.95 5.87
C TRP A 456 25.21 1.90 7.08
N GLN A 457 25.18 3.22 6.86
CA GLN A 457 25.14 4.21 7.93
C GLN A 457 23.81 4.14 8.69
N TYR A 458 22.70 3.86 7.99
CA TYR A 458 21.39 3.64 8.65
C TYR A 458 21.39 2.41 9.54
N ILE A 459 22.05 1.33 9.11
CA ILE A 459 22.16 0.10 9.92
C ILE A 459 22.95 0.39 11.21
N ILE A 460 24.10 1.06 11.09
CA ILE A 460 24.91 1.44 12.26
C ILE A 460 24.13 2.39 13.17
N LEU A 461 23.48 3.42 12.61
CA LEU A 461 22.66 4.35 13.38
C LEU A 461 21.53 3.62 14.12
N ALA A 462 20.83 2.70 13.47
CA ALA A 462 19.79 1.91 14.10
C ALA A 462 20.34 1.09 15.30
N ILE A 463 21.51 0.45 15.14
CA ILE A 463 22.16 -0.29 16.23
C ILE A 463 22.52 0.64 17.40
N ILE A 464 23.14 1.79 17.11
CA ILE A 464 23.53 2.79 18.12
C ILE A 464 22.28 3.30 18.86
N LEU A 465 21.22 3.68 18.14
CA LEU A 465 19.98 4.17 18.74
C LEU A 465 19.29 3.11 19.60
N VAL A 466 19.25 1.85 19.15
CA VAL A 466 18.68 0.74 19.94
C VAL A 466 19.46 0.55 21.25
N ILE A 467 20.79 0.55 21.20
CA ILE A 467 21.64 0.41 22.38
C ILE A 467 21.47 1.61 23.33
N ALA A 468 21.57 2.82 22.80
CA ALA A 468 21.48 4.07 23.57
C ALA A 468 20.11 4.23 24.25
N LEU A 469 19.01 4.01 23.52
CA LEU A 469 17.66 4.11 24.06
C LEU A 469 17.39 3.00 25.08
N THR A 470 17.80 1.76 24.80
CA THR A 470 17.64 0.67 25.76
C THR A 470 18.41 0.96 27.05
N TRP A 471 19.66 1.42 26.95
CA TRP A 471 20.46 1.81 28.11
C TRP A 471 19.82 2.94 28.91
N LEU A 472 19.36 4.00 28.24
CA LEU A 472 18.71 5.14 28.85
C LEU A 472 17.45 4.72 29.61
N ILE A 473 16.61 3.89 28.98
CA ILE A 473 15.35 3.46 29.57
C ILE A 473 15.58 2.46 30.71
N MET A 474 16.60 1.61 30.61
CA MET A 474 17.03 0.77 31.73
C MET A 474 17.49 1.62 32.93
N ARG A 475 18.18 2.75 32.71
CA ARG A 475 18.53 3.69 33.79
C ARG A 475 17.31 4.38 34.39
N ILE A 476 16.40 4.90 33.58
CA ILE A 476 15.14 5.53 34.04
C ILE A 476 14.30 4.52 34.84
N ALA A 477 14.30 3.26 34.43
CA ALA A 477 13.62 2.18 35.12
C ALA A 477 14.31 1.71 36.43
N GLY A 478 15.45 2.29 36.80
CA GLY A 478 16.24 1.89 37.97
C GLY A 478 16.84 0.48 37.83
N GLY A 479 17.18 0.08 36.60
CA GLY A 479 17.71 -1.24 36.27
C GLY A 479 16.67 -2.37 36.24
N ASN A 480 15.38 -2.07 36.43
CA ASN A 480 14.32 -3.09 36.39
C ASN A 480 13.78 -3.27 34.96
N ALA A 481 14.15 -4.37 34.32
CA ALA A 481 13.78 -4.65 32.92
C ALA A 481 12.27 -4.71 32.66
N VAL A 482 11.45 -5.18 33.62
CA VAL A 482 9.99 -5.19 33.46
C VAL A 482 9.42 -3.77 33.46
N ARG A 483 9.99 -2.87 34.27
CA ARG A 483 9.62 -1.46 34.28
C ARG A 483 10.12 -0.76 33.00
N ALA A 484 11.31 -1.09 32.53
CA ALA A 484 11.85 -0.60 31.26
C ALA A 484 10.97 -1.01 30.07
N PHE A 485 10.58 -2.30 30.00
CA PHE A 485 9.63 -2.81 29.01
C PHE A 485 8.29 -2.06 29.05
N PHE A 486 7.73 -1.82 30.24
CA PHE A 486 6.49 -1.05 30.39
C PHE A 486 6.63 0.37 29.85
N ILE A 487 7.71 1.08 30.19
CA ILE A 487 7.98 2.43 29.70
C ILE A 487 8.11 2.40 28.16
N MET A 488 8.87 1.45 27.60
CA MET A 488 9.02 1.32 26.14
C MET A 488 7.70 1.05 25.43
N ALA A 489 6.85 0.16 25.98
CA ALA A 489 5.54 -0.11 25.42
C ALA A 489 4.67 1.15 25.40
N VAL A 490 4.64 1.92 26.49
CA VAL A 490 3.90 3.18 26.57
C VAL A 490 4.44 4.22 25.59
N ILE A 491 5.76 4.41 25.52
CA ILE A 491 6.38 5.36 24.58
C ILE A 491 6.06 4.96 23.13
N THR A 492 6.12 3.67 22.80
CA THR A 492 5.81 3.18 21.45
C THR A 492 4.35 3.46 21.08
N VAL A 493 3.40 3.18 21.98
CA VAL A 493 1.98 3.51 21.77
C VAL A 493 1.78 5.01 21.56
N LEU A 494 2.41 5.85 22.38
CA LEU A 494 2.29 7.30 22.27
C LEU A 494 2.90 7.82 20.96
N ALA A 495 4.09 7.34 20.58
CA ALA A 495 4.75 7.75 19.34
C ALA A 495 3.91 7.42 18.11
N ILE A 496 3.36 6.20 18.03
CA ILE A 496 2.47 5.79 16.93
C ILE A 496 1.18 6.62 16.93
N ASN A 497 0.56 6.83 18.10
CA ASN A 497 -0.66 7.63 18.19
C ASN A 497 -0.43 9.09 17.77
N ILE A 498 0.64 9.72 18.26
CA ILE A 498 1.00 11.09 17.89
C ILE A 498 1.21 11.17 16.39
N ASP A 499 1.97 10.24 15.83
CA ASP A 499 2.21 10.21 14.38
C ASP A 499 0.91 10.10 13.58
N LEU A 500 -0.03 9.24 14.01
CA LEU A 500 -1.35 9.14 13.37
C LEU A 500 -2.11 10.47 13.41
N PHE A 501 -2.11 11.16 14.56
CA PHE A 501 -2.77 12.47 14.68
C PHE A 501 -2.09 13.57 13.86
N THR A 502 -0.79 13.45 13.59
CA THR A 502 -0.02 14.44 12.80
C THR A 502 0.07 14.10 11.31
N GLY A 503 -0.65 13.11 10.79
CA GLY A 503 -0.66 12.77 9.35
C GLY A 503 0.19 11.55 8.94
N SER A 504 0.68 10.77 9.91
CA SER A 504 1.44 9.52 9.72
C SER A 504 2.82 9.68 9.07
N HIS A 505 3.48 10.84 9.21
CA HIS A 505 4.77 11.14 8.57
C HIS A 505 5.89 10.13 8.93
N LEU A 506 5.91 9.60 10.16
CA LEU A 506 6.91 8.63 10.60
C LEU A 506 6.58 7.22 10.09
N ILE A 507 5.33 6.76 10.19
CA ILE A 507 4.90 5.46 9.64
C ILE A 507 5.17 5.42 8.14
N GLN A 508 4.90 6.52 7.44
CA GLN A 508 5.11 6.71 6.01
C GLN A 508 6.55 6.50 5.55
N SER A 509 7.52 6.87 6.40
CA SER A 509 8.96 6.79 6.13
C SER A 509 9.63 5.63 6.88
N SER A 510 8.84 4.80 7.57
CA SER A 510 9.38 3.70 8.36
C SER A 510 9.58 2.43 7.54
N VAL A 511 10.64 1.71 7.87
CA VAL A 511 10.95 0.37 7.38
C VAL A 511 9.85 -0.66 7.73
N LEU A 512 9.16 -0.47 8.87
CA LEU A 512 8.00 -1.29 9.26
C LEU A 512 6.66 -0.73 8.74
N GLY A 513 6.72 0.38 8.00
CA GLY A 513 5.57 1.00 7.33
C GLY A 513 5.21 0.30 6.02
N TYR A 514 4.35 0.94 5.22
CA TYR A 514 3.95 0.45 3.90
C TYR A 514 4.91 0.92 2.81
N ASP A 515 4.81 0.33 1.61
CA ASP A 515 5.61 0.68 0.43
C ASP A 515 4.71 1.37 -0.61
N PRO A 516 4.75 2.72 -0.74
CA PRO A 516 3.95 3.42 -1.72
C PRO A 516 4.40 3.15 -3.16
N MET A 517 5.66 2.77 -3.40
CA MET A 517 6.13 2.39 -4.75
C MET A 517 5.58 1.02 -5.18
N ALA A 518 5.24 0.14 -4.23
CA ALA A 518 4.48 -1.08 -4.50
C ALA A 518 2.99 -0.84 -4.69
N GLY A 519 2.48 0.27 -4.17
CA GLY A 519 1.08 0.65 -4.29
C GLY A 519 0.10 -0.27 -3.56
N ALA A 520 0.60 -1.22 -2.75
CA ALA A 520 -0.25 -2.12 -1.97
C ALA A 520 -1.07 -1.35 -0.91
N ARG A 521 -0.48 -0.28 -0.35
CA ARG A 521 -1.09 0.66 0.59
C ARG A 521 -0.34 1.99 0.53
N TYR A 522 -1.08 3.10 0.49
CA TYR A 522 -0.51 4.45 0.43
C TYR A 522 -0.63 5.24 1.74
N TYR A 523 -1.55 4.88 2.63
CA TYR A 523 -1.77 5.56 3.91
C TYR A 523 -2.22 4.58 5.00
N GLY A 524 -2.29 5.04 6.24
CA GLY A 524 -2.82 4.26 7.38
C GLY A 524 -1.76 3.48 8.16
N VAL A 525 -2.15 2.40 8.84
CA VAL A 525 -1.29 1.58 9.70
C VAL A 525 -1.03 0.23 9.05
N GLY A 526 0.25 -0.09 8.81
CA GLY A 526 0.74 -1.40 8.37
C GLY A 526 0.36 -2.55 9.32
N ASN A 527 0.40 -3.81 8.86
CA ASN A 527 0.08 -4.95 9.74
C ASN A 527 1.14 -5.17 10.82
N GLU A 528 2.39 -4.78 10.53
CA GLU A 528 3.52 -4.75 11.45
C GLU A 528 3.22 -3.81 12.63
N PHE A 529 2.98 -2.52 12.34
CA PHE A 529 2.68 -1.51 13.36
C PHE A 529 1.34 -1.73 14.05
N MET A 530 0.34 -2.24 13.35
CA MET A 530 -0.92 -2.66 13.96
C MET A 530 -0.64 -3.69 15.07
N GLY A 531 0.14 -4.73 14.75
CA GLY A 531 0.46 -5.76 15.74
C GLY A 531 1.32 -5.25 16.90
N ILE A 532 2.27 -4.35 16.62
CA ILE A 532 3.04 -3.64 17.65
C ILE A 532 2.12 -2.84 18.58
N LEU A 533 1.17 -2.08 18.03
CA LEU A 533 0.24 -1.23 18.77
C LEU A 533 -0.69 -2.05 19.66
N LEU A 534 -1.21 -3.18 19.16
CA LEU A 534 -2.03 -4.12 19.94
C LEU A 534 -1.21 -4.77 21.08
N GLY A 535 -0.06 -5.35 20.75
CA GLY A 535 0.79 -6.05 21.72
C GLY A 535 1.28 -5.13 22.84
N SER A 536 1.78 -3.95 22.48
CA SER A 536 2.26 -2.93 23.42
C SER A 536 1.14 -2.38 24.31
N SER A 537 -0.02 -2.06 23.73
CA SER A 537 -1.18 -1.55 24.48
C SER A 537 -1.69 -2.57 25.51
N ILE A 538 -1.85 -3.83 25.11
CA ILE A 538 -2.32 -4.90 26.01
C ILE A 538 -1.29 -5.17 27.11
N ALA A 539 -0.01 -5.28 26.77
CA ALA A 539 1.04 -5.55 27.74
C ALA A 539 1.19 -4.40 28.74
N ALA A 540 1.16 -3.14 28.28
CA ALA A 540 1.20 -1.97 29.14
C ALA A 540 -0.03 -1.92 30.07
N ALA A 541 -1.24 -2.11 29.54
CA ALA A 541 -2.46 -2.15 30.33
C ALA A 541 -2.43 -3.22 31.42
N ALA A 542 -1.98 -4.44 31.09
CA ALA A 542 -1.88 -5.55 32.02
C ALA A 542 -0.86 -5.28 33.15
N ILE A 543 0.29 -4.69 32.83
CA ILE A 543 1.30 -4.31 33.84
C ILE A 543 0.81 -3.16 34.73
N ALA A 544 0.19 -2.13 34.16
CA ALA A 544 -0.37 -1.01 34.92
C ALA A 544 -1.48 -1.49 35.89
N TYR A 545 -2.40 -2.32 35.39
CA TYR A 545 -3.49 -2.86 36.19
C TYR A 545 -2.98 -3.81 37.28
N GLN A 546 -1.92 -4.58 37.02
CA GLN A 546 -1.26 -5.40 38.03
C GLN A 546 -0.71 -4.57 39.21
N ARG A 547 -0.35 -3.30 38.99
CA ARG A 547 0.23 -2.43 40.02
C ARG A 547 -0.82 -1.67 40.83
N TYR A 548 -1.88 -1.18 40.19
CA TYR A 548 -2.84 -0.25 40.81
C TYR A 548 -4.29 -0.75 40.89
N SER A 549 -4.56 -1.98 40.41
CA SER A 549 -5.84 -2.70 40.32
C SER A 549 -7.04 -1.98 40.96
N ASN A 550 -7.65 -1.07 40.20
CA ASN A 550 -8.83 -0.34 40.62
C ASN A 550 -9.77 -0.07 39.44
N ARG A 551 -11.05 0.17 39.74
CA ARG A 551 -12.10 0.34 38.72
C ARG A 551 -11.88 1.56 37.82
N VAL A 552 -11.32 2.64 38.36
CA VAL A 552 -11.04 3.86 37.58
C VAL A 552 -10.00 3.57 36.50
N LEU A 553 -8.91 2.88 36.85
CA LEU A 553 -7.89 2.48 35.89
C LEU A 553 -8.44 1.51 34.84
N LEU A 554 -9.34 0.59 35.20
CA LEU A 554 -9.99 -0.27 34.21
C LEU A 554 -10.84 0.53 33.20
N ILE A 555 -11.53 1.58 33.67
CA ILE A 555 -12.27 2.52 32.81
C ILE A 555 -11.31 3.27 31.90
N VAL A 556 -10.19 3.79 32.43
CA VAL A 556 -9.15 4.47 31.63
C VAL A 556 -8.58 3.53 30.56
N ILE A 557 -8.24 2.29 30.90
CA ILE A 557 -7.78 1.28 29.94
C ILE A 557 -8.85 1.02 28.87
N SER A 558 -10.12 0.95 29.27
CA SER A 558 -11.24 0.76 28.32
C SER A 558 -11.35 1.91 27.33
N ILE A 559 -11.25 3.15 27.80
CA ILE A 559 -11.25 4.35 26.95
C ILE A 559 -10.05 4.35 26.01
N LEU A 560 -8.86 4.00 26.50
CA LEU A 560 -7.67 3.89 25.68
C LEU A 560 -7.82 2.81 24.59
N PHE A 561 -8.38 1.65 24.90
CA PHE A 561 -8.62 0.61 23.90
C PHE A 561 -9.67 1.01 22.86
N ILE A 562 -10.73 1.72 23.27
CA ILE A 562 -11.71 2.28 22.32
C ILE A 562 -11.02 3.30 21.40
N LEU A 563 -10.17 4.18 21.95
CA LEU A 563 -9.37 5.10 21.17
C LEU A 563 -8.46 4.34 20.18
N GLN A 564 -7.80 3.27 20.61
CA GLN A 564 -6.97 2.46 19.72
C GLN A 564 -7.76 1.80 18.59
N CYS A 565 -8.95 1.26 18.88
CA CYS A 565 -9.83 0.74 17.83
C CYS A 565 -10.20 1.84 16.81
N TYR A 566 -10.54 3.04 17.28
CA TYR A 566 -10.86 4.18 16.42
C TYR A 566 -9.66 4.59 15.57
N LEU A 567 -8.48 4.72 16.17
CA LEU A 567 -7.25 5.12 15.46
C LEU A 567 -6.88 4.11 14.37
N ILE A 568 -6.99 2.81 14.63
CA ILE A 568 -6.66 1.76 13.67
C ILE A 568 -7.69 1.70 12.53
N ALA A 569 -8.99 1.85 12.84
CA ALA A 569 -10.07 1.65 11.87
C ALA A 569 -10.44 2.91 11.07
N SER A 570 -10.22 4.11 11.61
CA SER A 570 -10.69 5.36 11.01
C SER A 570 -10.15 5.55 9.58
N PRO A 571 -11.02 5.82 8.58
CA PRO A 571 -10.60 6.05 7.20
C PRO A 571 -9.66 7.24 6.99
N SER A 572 -9.67 8.23 7.90
CA SER A 572 -8.79 9.40 7.85
C SER A 572 -7.44 9.19 8.55
N LEU A 573 -7.34 8.19 9.42
CA LEU A 573 -6.15 7.91 10.21
C LEU A 573 -5.59 6.53 9.83
N GLY A 574 -5.82 5.49 10.63
CA GLY A 574 -5.18 4.20 10.45
C GLY A 574 -5.68 3.35 9.29
N ALA A 575 -6.88 3.56 8.78
CA ALA A 575 -7.44 2.93 7.57
C ALA A 575 -7.13 1.42 7.42
N ASN A 576 -7.08 0.67 8.53
CA ASN A 576 -6.73 -0.74 8.53
C ASN A 576 -8.00 -1.58 8.72
N SER A 577 -8.57 -2.02 7.60
CA SER A 577 -9.79 -2.83 7.56
C SER A 577 -9.67 -4.14 8.33
N ASP A 578 -8.50 -4.78 8.29
CA ASP A 578 -8.25 -6.02 9.03
C ASP A 578 -8.17 -5.76 10.55
N GLY A 579 -7.50 -4.67 10.91
CA GLY A 579 -7.36 -4.19 12.29
C GLY A 579 -8.68 -3.78 12.93
N MET A 580 -9.67 -3.34 12.13
CA MET A 580 -11.03 -3.06 12.58
C MET A 580 -11.70 -4.28 13.23
N LEU A 581 -11.35 -5.51 12.80
CA LEU A 581 -11.87 -6.74 13.39
C LEU A 581 -10.95 -7.28 14.48
N THR A 582 -9.63 -7.26 14.25
CA THR A 582 -8.65 -7.86 15.17
C THR A 582 -8.52 -7.07 16.48
N ALA A 583 -8.48 -5.74 16.44
CA ALA A 583 -8.25 -4.91 17.62
C ALA A 583 -9.39 -4.99 18.65
N PRO A 584 -10.68 -4.85 18.29
CA PRO A 584 -11.77 -4.97 19.25
C PRO A 584 -11.79 -6.33 19.94
N ILE A 585 -11.57 -7.42 19.23
CA ILE A 585 -11.57 -8.77 19.83
C ILE A 585 -10.42 -8.90 20.85
N ALA A 586 -9.20 -8.50 20.48
CA ALA A 586 -8.04 -8.55 21.35
C ALA A 586 -8.25 -7.72 22.64
N PHE A 587 -8.77 -6.50 22.50
CA PHE A 587 -9.00 -5.59 23.62
C PHE A 587 -10.19 -6.02 24.49
N LEU A 588 -11.29 -6.51 23.91
CA LEU A 588 -12.44 -7.02 24.67
C LEU A 588 -12.07 -8.23 25.50
N VAL A 589 -11.32 -9.19 24.91
CA VAL A 589 -10.80 -10.35 25.66
C VAL A 589 -9.90 -9.87 26.80
N THR A 590 -9.04 -8.88 26.56
CA THR A 590 -8.18 -8.30 27.60
C THR A 590 -8.99 -7.68 28.74
N LEU A 591 -9.94 -6.80 28.43
CA LEU A 591 -10.79 -6.13 29.44
C LEU A 591 -11.62 -7.13 30.23
N PHE A 592 -12.13 -8.15 29.55
CA PHE A 592 -12.90 -9.23 30.16
C PHE A 592 -12.07 -9.98 31.21
N LEU A 593 -10.85 -10.38 30.84
CA LEU A 593 -9.93 -11.11 31.73
C LEU A 593 -9.42 -10.23 32.89
N LEU A 594 -9.10 -8.95 32.63
CA LEU A 594 -8.66 -8.01 33.65
C LEU A 594 -9.77 -7.67 34.66
N GLY A 595 -11.01 -7.54 34.19
CA GLY A 595 -12.16 -7.16 35.03
C GLY A 595 -12.80 -8.30 35.82
N ASP A 596 -12.30 -9.54 35.70
CA ASP A 596 -12.87 -10.75 36.33
C ASP A 596 -14.37 -10.93 36.08
N PHE A 597 -14.84 -10.47 34.91
CA PHE A 597 -16.22 -10.65 34.54
C PHE A 597 -16.51 -12.14 34.35
N LYS A 598 -17.69 -12.63 34.77
CA LYS A 598 -18.09 -14.02 34.51
C LYS A 598 -18.64 -14.12 33.08
N LEU A 599 -18.06 -15.02 32.27
CA LEU A 599 -18.43 -15.21 30.87
C LEU A 599 -19.79 -15.93 30.86
N ARG A 600 -20.89 -15.19 30.75
CA ARG A 600 -22.17 -15.80 30.41
C ARG A 600 -22.16 -16.00 28.91
N TRP A 601 -22.40 -17.22 28.44
CA TRP A 601 -22.49 -17.51 27.00
C TRP A 601 -23.47 -16.56 26.28
N LYS A 602 -24.53 -16.13 26.97
CA LYS A 602 -25.48 -15.11 26.49
C LYS A 602 -24.83 -13.76 26.18
N THR A 603 -23.83 -13.32 26.94
CA THR A 603 -23.11 -12.07 26.69
C THR A 603 -22.17 -12.20 25.50
N VAL A 604 -21.50 -13.36 25.36
CA VAL A 604 -20.63 -13.64 24.20
C VAL A 604 -21.47 -13.74 22.93
N ALA A 605 -22.58 -14.49 22.98
CA ALA A 605 -23.54 -14.58 21.88
C ALA A 605 -24.14 -13.21 21.54
N ALA A 606 -24.40 -12.35 22.53
CA ALA A 606 -24.87 -10.99 22.29
C ALA A 606 -23.81 -10.10 21.63
N ILE A 607 -22.54 -10.15 22.07
CA ILE A 607 -21.46 -9.37 21.45
C ILE A 607 -21.23 -9.85 20.02
N ILE A 608 -21.08 -11.16 19.80
CA ILE A 608 -20.94 -11.74 18.45
C ILE A 608 -22.15 -11.36 17.60
N GLY A 609 -23.37 -11.50 18.13
CA GLY A 609 -24.60 -11.17 17.41
C GLY A 609 -24.68 -9.69 17.04
N ILE A 610 -24.34 -8.78 17.96
CA ILE A 610 -24.31 -7.33 17.69
C ILE A 610 -23.25 -6.99 16.65
N THR A 611 -22.05 -7.56 16.77
CA THR A 611 -20.98 -7.34 15.77
C THR A 611 -21.40 -7.88 14.42
N LEU A 612 -21.97 -9.10 14.35
CA LEU A 612 -22.43 -9.69 13.11
C LEU A 612 -23.56 -8.88 12.47
N LEU A 613 -24.53 -8.42 13.27
CA LEU A 613 -25.63 -7.55 12.81
C LEU A 613 -25.11 -6.20 12.33
N ALA A 614 -24.17 -5.58 13.04
CA ALA A 614 -23.56 -4.32 12.63
C ALA A 614 -22.77 -4.49 11.32
N THR A 615 -22.00 -5.57 11.18
CA THR A 615 -21.28 -5.91 9.95
C THR A 615 -22.27 -6.18 8.81
N MET A 616 -23.30 -7.01 9.02
CA MET A 616 -24.34 -7.28 8.02
C MET A 616 -25.08 -6.02 7.60
N GLY A 617 -25.44 -5.15 8.56
CA GLY A 617 -26.10 -3.87 8.28
C GLY A 617 -25.21 -2.91 7.50
N PHE A 618 -23.93 -2.82 7.85
CA PHE A 618 -22.95 -2.03 7.11
C PHE A 618 -22.72 -2.59 5.71
N THR A 619 -22.54 -3.91 5.57
CA THR A 619 -22.39 -4.58 4.29
C THR A 619 -23.61 -4.39 3.41
N TYR A 620 -24.82 -4.52 3.96
CA TYR A 620 -26.07 -4.28 3.22
C TYR A 620 -26.20 -2.82 2.78
N TYR A 621 -25.92 -1.87 3.68
CA TYR A 621 -25.86 -0.46 3.33
C TYR A 621 -24.86 -0.19 2.21
N ASP A 622 -23.67 -0.78 2.29
CA ASP A 622 -22.61 -0.64 1.29
C ASP A 622 -22.97 -1.29 -0.05
N MET A 623 -23.67 -2.43 -0.05
CA MET A 623 -24.15 -3.12 -1.26
C MET A 623 -25.15 -2.31 -2.09
N ILE A 624 -25.95 -1.45 -1.44
CA ILE A 624 -27.01 -0.66 -2.10
C ILE A 624 -26.47 0.66 -2.65
N ARG A 625 -25.25 1.05 -2.28
CA ARG A 625 -24.61 2.22 -2.87
C ARG A 625 -24.29 1.95 -4.34
N ALA A 626 -24.22 3.01 -5.13
CA ALA A 626 -23.74 2.94 -6.50
C ALA A 626 -22.41 2.15 -6.54
N PRO A 627 -22.17 1.28 -7.55
CA PRO A 627 -20.99 0.42 -7.64
C PRO A 627 -19.66 1.15 -7.36
N GLU A 628 -19.55 2.39 -7.83
CA GLU A 628 -18.43 3.31 -7.65
C GLU A 628 -18.13 3.68 -6.18
N LEU A 629 -19.14 3.63 -5.31
CA LEU A 629 -19.07 4.00 -3.89
C LEU A 629 -19.00 2.79 -2.95
N GLN A 630 -19.09 1.57 -3.48
CA GLN A 630 -19.05 0.34 -2.70
C GLN A 630 -17.63 0.04 -2.21
N THR A 631 -17.48 -0.28 -0.94
CA THR A 631 -16.20 -0.80 -0.43
C THR A 631 -15.94 -2.23 -0.95
N HIS A 632 -14.75 -2.75 -0.71
CA HIS A 632 -14.43 -4.15 -1.00
C HIS A 632 -15.41 -5.14 -0.33
N LEU A 633 -15.99 -4.77 0.83
CA LEU A 633 -16.98 -5.58 1.52
C LEU A 633 -18.32 -5.60 0.77
N GLY A 634 -18.81 -4.45 0.30
CA GLY A 634 -20.04 -4.38 -0.52
C GLY A 634 -19.90 -5.11 -1.84
N ARG A 635 -18.75 -4.97 -2.52
CA ARG A 635 -18.47 -5.70 -3.78
C ARG A 635 -18.37 -7.21 -3.58
N ALA A 636 -17.65 -7.67 -2.55
CA ALA A 636 -17.57 -9.09 -2.23
C ALA A 636 -18.94 -9.67 -1.84
N ALA A 637 -19.75 -8.90 -1.11
CA ALA A 637 -21.10 -9.32 -0.76
C ALA A 637 -22.04 -9.36 -1.98
N ASN A 638 -21.90 -8.44 -2.93
CA ASN A 638 -22.58 -8.48 -4.22
C ASN A 638 -22.14 -9.68 -5.07
N GLN A 639 -20.84 -10.02 -5.09
CA GLN A 639 -20.34 -11.24 -5.75
C GLN A 639 -20.91 -12.52 -5.13
N ILE A 640 -20.99 -12.59 -3.80
CA ILE A 640 -21.61 -13.73 -3.09
C ILE A 640 -23.12 -13.77 -3.34
N ALA A 641 -23.80 -12.62 -3.39
CA ALA A 641 -25.23 -12.55 -3.68
C ALA A 641 -25.54 -12.98 -5.12
N ALA A 642 -24.69 -12.65 -6.08
CA ALA A 642 -24.86 -12.99 -7.49
C ALA A 642 -24.44 -14.43 -7.82
N GLY A 643 -23.31 -14.92 -7.29
CA GLY A 643 -22.73 -16.24 -7.61
C GLY A 643 -22.92 -17.31 -6.52
N GLY A 644 -23.63 -17.00 -5.44
CA GLY A 644 -24.01 -17.94 -4.39
C GLY A 644 -22.85 -18.39 -3.48
N LEU A 645 -23.05 -19.50 -2.76
CA LEU A 645 -22.09 -20.02 -1.77
C LEU A 645 -20.71 -20.37 -2.36
N ASN A 646 -20.64 -20.72 -3.65
CA ASN A 646 -19.39 -21.10 -4.31
C ASN A 646 -18.43 -19.91 -4.47
N GLU A 647 -18.92 -18.72 -4.80
CA GLU A 647 -18.13 -17.47 -4.82
C GLU A 647 -17.56 -17.18 -3.43
N GLY A 648 -18.39 -17.29 -2.39
CA GLY A 648 -17.97 -17.07 -1.00
C GLY A 648 -16.86 -18.03 -0.57
N LEU A 649 -17.01 -19.32 -0.88
CA LEU A 649 -15.97 -20.33 -0.62
C LEU A 649 -14.68 -20.04 -1.38
N THR A 650 -14.78 -19.54 -2.61
CA THR A 650 -13.62 -19.19 -3.45
C THR A 650 -12.85 -18.00 -2.88
N ILE A 651 -13.55 -16.97 -2.39
CA ILE A 651 -12.95 -15.82 -1.69
C ILE A 651 -12.20 -16.30 -0.43
N ILE A 652 -12.83 -17.14 0.39
CA ILE A 652 -12.19 -17.71 1.59
C ILE A 652 -10.97 -18.56 1.23
N ALA A 653 -11.08 -19.46 0.25
CA ALA A 653 -9.99 -20.32 -0.19
C ALA A 653 -8.78 -19.52 -0.67
N ARG A 654 -9.02 -18.43 -1.42
CA ARG A 654 -7.97 -17.52 -1.90
C ARG A 654 -7.24 -16.82 -0.74
N LYS A 655 -8.00 -16.28 0.21
CA LYS A 655 -7.45 -15.61 1.39
C LYS A 655 -6.63 -16.57 2.26
N LEU A 656 -7.08 -17.83 2.36
CA LEU A 656 -6.38 -18.89 3.07
C LEU A 656 -5.10 -19.33 2.32
N ALA A 657 -5.16 -19.47 1.00
CA ALA A 657 -4.00 -19.77 0.16
C ALA A 657 -2.91 -18.67 0.23
N MET A 658 -3.31 -17.40 0.22
CA MET A 658 -2.40 -16.27 0.41
C MET A 658 -1.73 -16.32 1.80
N ASN A 659 -2.52 -16.53 2.86
CA ASN A 659 -1.97 -16.69 4.21
C ASN A 659 -1.00 -17.89 4.30
N LEU A 660 -1.33 -19.03 3.69
CA LEU A 660 -0.45 -20.20 3.66
C LEU A 660 0.85 -19.93 2.90
N LYS A 661 0.78 -19.20 1.78
CA LYS A 661 1.96 -18.74 1.03
C LYS A 661 2.83 -17.84 1.92
N LEU A 662 2.24 -16.88 2.63
CA LEU A 662 2.98 -16.01 3.53
C LEU A 662 3.61 -16.77 4.71
N ILE A 663 2.93 -17.77 5.26
CA ILE A 663 3.51 -18.66 6.29
C ILE A 663 4.75 -19.38 5.74
N ARG A 664 4.76 -19.80 4.46
CA ARG A 664 5.92 -20.48 3.86
C ARG A 664 7.10 -19.56 3.53
N TYR A 665 6.82 -18.33 3.08
CA TYR A 665 7.85 -17.48 2.46
C TYR A 665 8.22 -16.21 3.25
N THR A 666 7.45 -15.81 4.27
CA THR A 666 7.81 -14.65 5.08
C THR A 666 8.82 -15.01 6.16
N ILE A 667 9.76 -14.11 6.43
CA ILE A 667 10.72 -14.32 7.52
C ILE A 667 10.05 -14.26 8.90
N TRP A 668 8.91 -13.56 9.00
CA TRP A 668 8.09 -13.47 10.22
C TRP A 668 7.57 -14.82 10.72
N SER A 669 7.42 -15.82 9.85
CA SER A 669 7.03 -17.17 10.24
C SER A 669 8.01 -17.82 11.20
N TRP A 670 9.32 -17.60 10.99
CA TRP A 670 10.36 -18.20 11.83
C TRP A 670 10.31 -17.67 13.26
N VAL A 671 10.15 -16.36 13.43
CA VAL A 671 10.00 -15.80 14.79
C VAL A 671 8.69 -16.26 15.44
N PHE A 672 7.59 -16.37 14.69
CA PHE A 672 6.34 -16.89 15.23
C PHE A 672 6.49 -18.31 15.77
N ILE A 673 7.11 -19.20 14.98
CA ILE A 673 7.36 -20.60 15.37
C ILE A 673 8.24 -20.66 16.62
N VAL A 674 9.31 -19.86 16.67
CA VAL A 674 10.18 -19.79 17.86
C VAL A 674 9.41 -19.30 19.09
N ILE A 675 8.54 -18.29 18.94
CA ILE A 675 7.70 -17.81 20.04
C ILE A 675 6.75 -18.92 20.51
N LEU A 676 6.08 -19.63 19.61
CA LEU A 676 5.18 -20.73 19.96
C LEU A 676 5.93 -21.87 20.67
N LEU A 677 7.12 -22.22 20.19
CA LEU A 677 7.98 -23.24 20.81
C LEU A 677 8.39 -22.82 22.23
N VAL A 678 8.86 -21.59 22.39
CA VAL A 678 9.26 -21.02 23.68
C VAL A 678 8.09 -20.95 24.65
N MET A 679 6.94 -20.47 24.21
CA MET A 679 5.73 -20.43 25.02
C MET A 679 5.30 -21.82 25.47
N SER A 680 5.26 -22.79 24.53
CA SER A 680 4.90 -24.17 24.83
C SER A 680 5.86 -24.76 25.87
N LEU A 681 7.17 -24.57 25.67
CA LEU A 681 8.18 -25.06 26.59
C LEU A 681 8.07 -24.41 27.97
N LEU A 682 7.90 -23.08 28.05
CA LEU A 682 7.81 -22.32 29.32
C LEU A 682 6.52 -22.61 30.10
N VAL A 683 5.46 -23.08 29.44
CA VAL A 683 4.25 -23.57 30.11
C VAL A 683 4.52 -24.89 30.85
N TYR A 684 5.33 -25.78 30.27
CA TYR A 684 5.64 -27.09 30.87
C TYR A 684 6.86 -27.06 31.81
N ARG A 685 7.88 -26.26 31.51
CA ARG A 685 9.14 -26.18 32.28
C ARG A 685 9.64 -24.73 32.38
N PRO A 686 10.22 -24.31 33.52
CA PRO A 686 10.45 -25.07 34.74
C PRO A 686 9.16 -25.35 35.52
N VAL A 687 9.05 -26.55 36.10
CA VAL A 687 7.80 -27.05 36.70
C VAL A 687 7.32 -26.11 37.80
N GLY A 688 6.05 -25.69 37.71
CA GLY A 688 5.43 -24.79 38.68
C GLY A 688 5.78 -23.30 38.56
N ALA A 689 6.71 -22.90 37.68
CA ALA A 689 7.06 -21.49 37.47
C ALA A 689 5.88 -20.68 36.89
N MET A 690 5.23 -21.22 35.85
CA MET A 690 4.03 -20.59 35.27
C MET A 690 2.86 -20.55 36.26
N MET A 691 2.71 -21.57 37.11
CA MET A 691 1.69 -21.58 38.16
C MET A 691 1.95 -20.48 39.20
N ARG A 692 3.21 -20.30 39.62
CA ARG A 692 3.61 -19.18 40.50
C ARG A 692 3.42 -17.84 39.83
N LEU A 693 3.76 -17.70 38.54
CA LEU A 693 3.53 -16.47 37.80
C LEU A 693 2.04 -16.10 37.77
N ARG A 694 1.16 -17.09 37.58
CA ARG A 694 -0.29 -16.92 37.65
C ARG A 694 -0.77 -16.45 39.04
N GLN A 695 -0.09 -16.86 40.11
CA GLN A 695 -0.41 -16.44 41.48
C GLN A 695 0.16 -15.06 41.83
N GLU A 696 1.41 -14.79 41.48
CA GLU A 696 2.12 -13.55 41.83
C GLU A 696 1.76 -12.36 40.91
N LYS A 697 1.49 -12.65 39.63
CA LYS A 697 1.21 -11.68 38.57
C LYS A 697 -0.03 -12.04 37.74
N PRO A 698 -1.19 -12.29 38.38
CA PRO A 698 -2.39 -12.79 37.71
C PRO A 698 -2.85 -11.92 36.54
N TYR A 699 -2.77 -10.59 36.67
CA TYR A 699 -3.26 -9.67 35.64
C TYR A 699 -2.34 -9.59 34.42
N ILE A 700 -1.02 -9.77 34.59
CA ILE A 700 -0.10 -9.88 33.46
C ILE A 700 -0.38 -11.17 32.67
N VAL A 701 -0.57 -12.29 33.37
CA VAL A 701 -0.91 -13.58 32.72
C VAL A 701 -2.27 -13.50 32.02
N LYS A 702 -3.25 -12.82 32.60
CA LYS A 702 -4.53 -12.51 31.94
C LYS A 702 -4.35 -11.68 30.66
N GLY A 703 -3.44 -10.71 30.68
CA GLY A 703 -3.04 -9.95 29.49
C GLY A 703 -2.54 -10.84 28.35
N PHE A 704 -1.84 -11.95 28.64
CA PHE A 704 -1.41 -12.90 27.61
C PHE A 704 -2.59 -13.50 26.85
N GLY A 705 -3.73 -13.74 27.51
CA GLY A 705 -4.94 -14.20 26.83
C GLY A 705 -5.44 -13.23 25.76
N GLY A 706 -5.34 -11.92 26.04
CA GLY A 706 -5.64 -10.86 25.07
C GLY A 706 -4.68 -10.84 23.89
N ILE A 707 -3.38 -10.94 24.16
CA ILE A 707 -2.33 -10.97 23.12
C ILE A 707 -2.49 -12.23 22.24
N ILE A 708 -2.74 -13.40 22.83
CA ILE A 708 -3.00 -14.66 22.10
C ILE A 708 -4.26 -14.52 21.24
N ALA A 709 -5.34 -13.98 21.78
CA ALA A 709 -6.56 -13.74 21.01
C ALA A 709 -6.29 -12.81 19.81
N GLY A 710 -5.59 -11.70 20.02
CA GLY A 710 -5.18 -10.80 18.94
C GLY A 710 -4.30 -11.47 17.89
N ALA A 711 -3.33 -12.28 18.30
CA ALA A 711 -2.45 -13.00 17.38
C ALA A 711 -3.20 -14.06 16.55
N LEU A 712 -4.10 -14.84 17.18
CA LEU A 712 -4.90 -15.85 16.48
C LEU A 712 -5.90 -15.23 15.52
N VAL A 713 -6.61 -14.19 15.96
CA VAL A 713 -7.58 -13.47 15.12
C VAL A 713 -6.85 -12.78 13.98
N GLY A 714 -5.74 -12.09 14.26
CA GLY A 714 -4.91 -11.45 13.24
C GLY A 714 -4.38 -12.46 12.21
N LEU A 715 -3.96 -13.65 12.65
CA LEU A 715 -3.49 -14.73 11.77
C LEU A 715 -4.56 -15.20 10.78
N VAL A 716 -5.83 -15.22 11.19
CA VAL A 716 -6.94 -15.72 10.38
C VAL A 716 -7.57 -14.63 9.51
N ILE A 717 -7.74 -13.43 10.08
CA ILE A 717 -8.51 -12.35 9.45
C ILE A 717 -7.65 -11.49 8.54
N ASN A 718 -6.38 -11.23 8.86
CA ASN A 718 -5.60 -10.27 8.11
C ASN A 718 -5.04 -10.85 6.81
N ASP A 719 -4.85 -9.99 5.81
CA ASP A 719 -4.25 -10.39 4.52
C ASP A 719 -2.78 -10.84 4.68
N SER A 720 -2.06 -10.24 5.63
CA SER A 720 -0.73 -10.69 6.10
C SER A 720 -0.80 -11.16 7.55
N GLY A 721 -1.62 -12.16 7.82
CA GLY A 721 -1.93 -12.63 9.17
C GLY A 721 -0.72 -13.06 10.00
N ILE A 722 0.22 -13.78 9.38
CA ILE A 722 1.44 -14.23 10.08
C ILE A 722 2.29 -13.05 10.56
N VAL A 723 2.35 -11.96 9.80
CA VAL A 723 3.12 -10.77 10.15
C VAL A 723 2.52 -10.11 11.39
N ALA A 724 1.21 -9.88 11.38
CA ALA A 724 0.48 -9.32 12.51
C ALA A 724 0.60 -10.22 13.76
N ALA A 725 0.41 -11.53 13.60
CA ALA A 725 0.50 -12.49 14.71
C ALA A 725 1.90 -12.47 15.34
N SER A 726 2.96 -12.50 14.53
CA SER A 726 4.34 -12.40 14.99
C SER A 726 4.59 -11.12 15.78
N THR A 727 4.22 -9.97 15.24
CA THR A 727 4.53 -8.69 15.89
C THR A 727 3.76 -8.49 17.20
N ILE A 728 2.51 -8.94 17.27
CA ILE A 728 1.71 -9.00 18.50
C ILE A 728 2.38 -9.89 19.55
N SER A 729 2.81 -11.09 19.15
CA SER A 729 3.37 -12.10 20.06
C SER A 729 4.74 -11.74 20.65
N ILE A 730 5.51 -10.83 20.04
CA ILE A 730 6.77 -10.31 20.62
C ILE A 730 6.52 -9.75 22.03
N TYR A 731 5.45 -8.96 22.19
CA TYR A 731 5.15 -8.32 23.47
C TYR A 731 4.74 -9.32 24.56
N LEU A 732 4.27 -10.51 24.18
CA LEU A 732 4.02 -11.62 25.11
C LEU A 732 5.34 -12.32 25.47
N VAL A 733 6.10 -12.76 24.48
CA VAL A 733 7.30 -13.58 24.75
C VAL A 733 8.33 -12.80 25.56
N VAL A 734 8.48 -11.50 25.28
CA VAL A 734 9.46 -10.64 25.96
C VAL A 734 9.14 -10.51 27.43
N ILE A 735 7.91 -10.12 27.78
CA ILE A 735 7.52 -9.94 29.17
C ILE A 735 7.49 -11.28 29.94
N LEU A 736 7.09 -12.38 29.28
CA LEU A 736 7.10 -13.72 29.86
C LEU A 736 8.54 -14.12 30.25
N ILE A 737 9.49 -14.00 29.33
CA ILE A 737 10.90 -14.32 29.56
C ILE A 737 11.48 -13.41 30.65
N LEU A 738 11.23 -12.10 30.61
CA LEU A 738 11.71 -11.17 31.64
C LEU A 738 11.23 -11.56 33.05
N LEU A 739 9.98 -11.99 33.18
CA LEU A 739 9.43 -12.45 34.45
C LEU A 739 10.05 -13.78 34.89
N MET A 740 10.31 -14.70 33.96
CA MET A 740 10.96 -15.99 34.23
C MET A 740 12.43 -15.83 34.65
N LEU A 741 13.20 -14.97 33.97
CA LEU A 741 14.59 -14.64 34.33
C LEU A 741 14.66 -14.07 35.76
N LYS A 742 13.73 -13.17 36.10
CA LYS A 742 13.65 -12.57 37.44
C LYS A 742 13.26 -13.59 38.52
N GLN A 743 12.35 -14.51 38.22
CA GLN A 743 11.91 -15.54 39.17
C GLN A 743 13.03 -16.54 39.45
N GLN A 744 13.74 -17.00 38.41
CA GLN A 744 14.86 -17.93 38.54
C GLN A 744 16.06 -17.32 39.27
N ARG A 745 16.27 -16.00 39.17
CA ARG A 745 17.33 -15.33 39.94
C ARG A 745 17.11 -15.40 41.46
N LYS A 746 15.85 -15.28 41.93
CA LYS A 746 15.55 -15.36 43.38
C LYS A 746 15.89 -16.73 43.98
N TRP A 747 15.80 -17.80 43.19
CA TRP A 747 16.04 -19.17 43.65
C TRP A 747 17.51 -19.45 44.00
N PHE A 748 18.47 -18.89 43.26
CA PHE A 748 19.90 -19.17 43.47
C PHE A 748 20.60 -18.15 44.38
N THR A 749 19.87 -17.18 44.93
CA THR A 749 20.40 -16.22 45.93
C THR A 749 19.90 -16.51 47.34
N GLU A 750 18.99 -17.47 47.51
CA GLU A 750 18.45 -17.92 48.80
C GLU A 750 19.03 -19.29 49.23
N ASP A 751 19.89 -19.88 48.40
CA ASP A 751 20.82 -20.98 48.73
C ASP A 751 22.24 -20.40 48.87
#